data_AF-A0A2D8KV31-F1
#
_entry.id   AF-A0A2D8KV31-F1
#
_cell.length_a   1.000
_cell.length_b   1.000
_cell.length_c   1.000
_cell.angle_alpha   90.00
_cell.angle_beta   90.00
_cell.angle_gamma   90.00
#
_symmetry.space_group_name_H-M   'P 1'
#
loop_
_entity.id
_entity.type
_entity.pdbx_description
1 polymer ?
#
loop_
_entity_poly.entity_id
_entity_poly.type
_entity_poly.pdbx_seq_one_letter_code
_entity_poly.pdbx_strand_id
1 'polypeptide(L)'
;MGAEAIRSLLKSLDLKAERDTLRAELSETKSETKFKKLTKRLKVVEGFINSGNKPEWMVMEVLPVLPPDLRPLVPLDGGRFATSDLNDLYRRVINRNNRLRRLLDLNAPVIIVRNEKRMLQESVDSLLDNGRRGKPVTGSNKRQLKSLADMIKGKQGRFRQNLLGKRVDYSGRSVIVVGPTLKLHQCGLPKKMALELFKPFIFSRLELRGLSTTIKQSKKMVDNEELEVWDILEEVIREHPVLLNRAPTLHRLGIQAFEPVLVEGKAIQLHPLVCTAYNADFDGDQMAVHIPLSIESQLEARSLMMSSNNVLHPANGEPIIGPSQDIVLGLYYMTRERLNDRGEGSVFADVAETRRAYDTGQVSLHAKVKVRIAEQRLGENGSLTEMVTLRDTTVGRALLMEILPDGLPFDLVNKTLRKRAISMVIDECYRRIGLKETVVFCDQLMYVGFSMAAKSGVSIGVDDMIVPDTKPERLATAEQEVKSIQEQYSSGLLTDGERYNKVVDIWTHASEVVADEMMKGIQHEVVVDVDGNEVVHESFNSIYMMADSGARGSPAQIRQLAGMRGLMAKPDGSIIETPITANFREGLNVLQYFISTHGARKGLADTALKTANSGYLTRRLVDVCQDLVVNDDDCGTKQGILLDAVVQGGEVMVPLTDRILGRVVSEKVASPQGQVLLKPGEMIDEAAIQLVEEHNINQIRVRSPVTCETRYGICATCYGRDLARGHLVNRGEAVGVMAAQSIGEPGTQLTMRTFHIGGAASRAATASKVTVRSEGTARYGRFRVVRRADGRNIVISRSAELVVQDAYGVDRERYKLPFGAELTVNDGDAVAAGQLVASWDPHTHPIITVVPGKVSFKNMDDGVTVTRQVDELTGSTTHVVLDPKQRRGTAQEMRPAIEVVDASGVAKKIPGSEREARYQMPPGATITAVDGQAVDAGAVLARIPQEGSKTRDITGGLPRVAELFEARRAKEPAILSTHSGLISFGKEVKTKVRLVITDDKNREHEMQIAKTRPISVFEGEHIERGDEIVEGPRAAADILELLGVEPLTTFIVNEVQEVYRLQGVKINDKHIEVIVRQMLRKVRVTKPGDTRYLKDDMVERSTMLKENDAFVADGKKPAVFVPILLGITKGSLSTESFISAASFQETTRVLTDASMQGKTDHLRGLKENVIVGRLIPAGTGLAFHEERRRRRAEVVAEDNEREEMIFGAEPGETTDVGHLDIGEAVNQ
;
A
#
# COMPACT_ATOMS: atom_id res chain seq x y z
N MET A 1 -18.46 -38.91 38.15
CA MET A 1 -17.16 -38.39 37.63
C MET A 1 -17.19 -38.36 36.10
N GLY A 2 -16.36 -37.53 35.45
CA GLY A 2 -16.37 -37.41 33.97
C GLY A 2 -17.40 -36.42 33.44
N ALA A 3 -17.82 -36.56 32.19
CA ALA A 3 -18.69 -35.61 31.50
C ALA A 3 -20.04 -35.37 32.21
N GLU A 4 -20.66 -36.41 32.78
CA GLU A 4 -21.89 -36.30 33.56
C GLU A 4 -21.75 -35.38 34.78
N ALA A 5 -20.58 -35.43 35.45
CA ALA A 5 -20.32 -34.56 36.61
C ALA A 5 -20.15 -33.10 36.17
N ILE A 6 -19.43 -32.85 35.06
CA ILE A 6 -19.28 -31.50 34.49
C ILE A 6 -20.65 -30.93 34.13
N ARG A 7 -21.51 -31.74 33.49
CA ARG A 7 -22.86 -31.31 33.13
C ARG A 7 -23.71 -30.98 34.36
N SER A 8 -23.66 -31.81 35.40
CA SER A 8 -24.39 -31.55 36.65
C SER A 8 -23.96 -30.23 37.28
N LEU A 9 -22.64 -29.97 37.32
CA LEU A 9 -22.07 -28.69 37.81
C LEU A 9 -22.53 -27.49 36.99
N LEU A 10 -22.56 -27.62 35.65
CA LEU A 10 -23.03 -26.55 34.77
C LEU A 10 -24.54 -26.30 34.92
N LYS A 11 -25.33 -27.35 35.15
CA LYS A 11 -26.78 -27.25 35.35
C LYS A 11 -27.16 -26.62 36.70
N SER A 12 -26.35 -26.82 37.74
CA SER A 12 -26.55 -26.20 39.06
C SER A 12 -26.15 -24.72 39.13
N LEU A 13 -25.58 -24.18 38.06
CA LEU A 13 -24.97 -22.86 38.06
C LEU A 13 -26.04 -21.78 37.79
N ASP A 14 -26.31 -20.92 38.79
CA ASP A 14 -27.17 -19.75 38.61
C ASP A 14 -26.36 -18.59 38.02
N LEU A 15 -26.54 -18.35 36.73
CA LEU A 15 -25.83 -17.29 35.99
C LEU A 15 -26.17 -15.88 36.48
N LYS A 16 -27.40 -15.63 36.96
CA LYS A 16 -27.82 -14.29 37.40
C LYS A 16 -27.16 -13.95 38.73
N ALA A 17 -27.21 -14.87 39.69
CA ALA A 17 -26.51 -14.72 40.97
C ALA A 17 -24.99 -14.58 40.78
N GLU A 18 -24.40 -15.39 39.90
CA GLU A 18 -22.97 -15.32 39.58
C GLU A 18 -22.58 -13.96 38.95
N ARG A 19 -23.40 -13.42 38.03
CA ARG A 19 -23.18 -12.09 37.44
C ARG A 19 -23.11 -11.01 38.51
N ASP A 20 -24.07 -11.00 39.44
CA ASP A 20 -24.16 -9.98 40.48
C ASP A 20 -22.98 -10.07 41.46
N THR A 21 -22.58 -11.30 41.78
CA THR A 21 -21.38 -11.59 42.60
C THR A 21 -20.11 -11.09 41.89
N LEU A 22 -19.96 -11.39 40.60
CA LEU A 22 -18.81 -10.97 39.80
C LEU A 22 -18.74 -9.44 39.67
N ARG A 23 -19.88 -8.74 39.55
CA ARG A 23 -19.93 -7.27 39.52
C ARG A 23 -19.52 -6.66 40.85
N ALA A 24 -19.99 -7.22 41.98
CA ALA A 24 -19.56 -6.80 43.30
C ALA A 24 -18.05 -6.99 43.48
N GLU A 25 -17.50 -8.16 43.16
CA GLU A 25 -16.05 -8.40 43.22
C GLU A 25 -15.25 -7.45 42.32
N LEU A 26 -15.78 -7.10 41.13
CA LEU A 26 -15.14 -6.18 40.20
C LEU A 26 -15.05 -4.76 40.78
N SER A 27 -16.07 -4.33 41.53
CA SER A 27 -16.10 -3.02 42.18
C SER A 27 -15.12 -2.90 43.35
N GLU A 28 -14.87 -3.99 44.07
CA GLU A 28 -13.95 -4.02 45.22
C GLU A 28 -12.48 -4.25 44.82
N THR A 29 -12.25 -4.86 43.66
CA THR A 29 -10.91 -5.32 43.26
C THR A 29 -10.01 -4.18 42.81
N LYS A 30 -8.92 -3.94 43.55
CA LYS A 30 -7.84 -3.00 43.16
C LYS A 30 -6.73 -3.62 42.30
N SER A 31 -6.70 -4.95 42.13
CA SER A 31 -5.66 -5.66 41.37
C SER A 31 -5.99 -5.79 39.88
N GLU A 32 -5.09 -5.31 39.01
CA GLU A 32 -5.29 -5.30 37.55
C GLU A 32 -5.40 -6.71 36.93
N THR A 33 -4.64 -7.68 37.44
CA THR A 33 -4.68 -9.07 36.94
C THR A 33 -5.98 -9.77 37.31
N LYS A 34 -6.44 -9.59 38.56
CA LYS A 34 -7.73 -10.10 39.02
C LYS A 34 -8.87 -9.42 38.26
N PHE A 35 -8.80 -8.10 38.06
CA PHE A 35 -9.75 -7.32 37.27
C PHE A 35 -9.91 -7.90 35.85
N LYS A 36 -8.81 -8.13 35.12
CA LYS A 36 -8.85 -8.73 33.76
C LYS A 36 -9.47 -10.12 33.74
N LYS A 37 -9.18 -10.96 34.74
CA LYS A 37 -9.73 -12.33 34.83
C LYS A 37 -11.24 -12.31 35.11
N LEU A 38 -11.67 -11.49 36.07
CA LEU A 38 -13.08 -11.32 36.42
C LEU A 38 -13.88 -10.74 35.26
N THR A 39 -13.34 -9.71 34.59
CA THR A 39 -13.97 -9.10 33.41
C THR A 39 -14.21 -10.13 32.30
N LYS A 40 -13.22 -10.99 32.00
CA LYS A 40 -13.41 -12.06 30.99
C LYS A 40 -14.50 -13.04 31.40
N ARG A 41 -14.55 -13.44 32.67
CA ARG A 41 -15.57 -14.37 33.18
C ARG A 41 -16.95 -13.73 33.13
N LEU A 42 -17.07 -12.49 33.58
CA LEU A 42 -18.32 -11.73 33.55
C LEU A 42 -18.87 -11.62 32.12
N LYS A 43 -18.02 -11.33 31.13
CA LYS A 43 -18.41 -11.32 29.71
C LYS A 43 -18.98 -12.65 29.21
N VAL A 44 -18.41 -13.77 29.64
CA VAL A 44 -18.93 -15.09 29.28
C VAL A 44 -20.31 -15.32 29.91
N VAL A 45 -20.45 -15.00 31.20
CA VAL A 45 -21.71 -15.13 31.94
C VAL A 45 -22.81 -14.25 31.32
N GLU A 46 -22.52 -12.96 31.07
CA GLU A 46 -23.44 -12.04 30.40
C GLU A 46 -23.76 -12.49 28.97
N GLY A 47 -22.80 -13.06 28.25
CA GLY A 47 -23.03 -13.66 26.92
C GLY A 47 -24.04 -14.81 26.95
N PHE A 48 -23.97 -15.70 27.94
CA PHE A 48 -24.96 -16.77 28.13
C PHE A 48 -26.34 -16.24 28.52
N ILE A 49 -26.39 -15.25 29.43
CA ILE A 49 -27.65 -14.63 29.86
C ILE A 49 -28.35 -13.96 28.67
N ASN A 50 -27.61 -13.17 27.88
CA ASN A 50 -28.17 -12.40 26.77
C ASN A 50 -28.58 -13.28 25.58
N SER A 51 -27.87 -14.39 25.35
CA SER A 51 -28.18 -15.31 24.26
C SER A 51 -29.34 -16.25 24.57
N GLY A 52 -29.70 -16.42 25.84
CA GLY A 52 -30.64 -17.45 26.29
C GLY A 52 -30.08 -18.87 26.19
N ASN A 53 -28.81 -19.04 25.82
CA ASN A 53 -28.16 -20.34 25.77
C ASN A 53 -27.99 -20.91 27.18
N LYS A 54 -28.04 -22.23 27.28
CA LYS A 54 -27.83 -22.94 28.55
C LYS A 54 -26.42 -23.52 28.63
N PRO A 55 -25.65 -23.32 29.72
CA PRO A 55 -24.28 -23.83 29.84
C PRO A 55 -24.17 -25.36 29.67
N GLU A 56 -25.17 -26.12 30.10
CA GLU A 56 -25.18 -27.58 29.99
C GLU A 56 -25.19 -28.09 28.54
N TRP A 57 -25.57 -27.27 27.56
CA TRP A 57 -25.52 -27.64 26.13
C TRP A 57 -24.10 -27.84 25.61
N MET A 58 -23.08 -27.36 26.31
CA MET A 58 -21.68 -27.68 26.00
C MET A 58 -21.36 -29.17 26.12
N VAL A 59 -22.15 -29.93 26.90
CA VAL A 59 -22.03 -31.38 27.04
C VAL A 59 -23.15 -32.04 26.24
N MET A 60 -22.83 -32.48 25.03
CA MET A 60 -23.80 -33.10 24.13
C MET A 60 -24.20 -34.51 24.57
N GLU A 61 -25.51 -34.76 24.68
CA GLU A 61 -26.07 -36.12 24.85
C GLU A 61 -26.42 -36.77 23.51
N VAL A 62 -26.76 -35.96 22.52
CA VAL A 62 -27.19 -36.40 21.20
C VAL A 62 -26.23 -35.82 20.16
N LEU A 63 -25.71 -36.69 19.30
CA LEU A 63 -24.82 -36.31 18.21
C LEU A 63 -25.60 -36.36 16.89
N PRO A 64 -25.79 -35.22 16.19
CA PRO A 64 -26.43 -35.22 14.88
C PRO A 64 -25.55 -35.90 13.83
N VAL A 65 -26.18 -36.64 12.92
CA VAL A 65 -25.50 -37.34 11.82
C VAL A 65 -25.74 -36.58 10.51
N LEU A 66 -24.67 -36.25 9.80
CA LEU A 66 -24.75 -35.55 8.52
C LEU A 66 -25.53 -36.39 7.48
N PRO A 67 -26.42 -35.78 6.66
CA PRO A 67 -27.14 -36.49 5.61
C PRO A 67 -26.21 -37.26 4.65
N PRO A 68 -26.59 -38.47 4.18
CA PRO A 68 -25.77 -39.31 3.31
C PRO A 68 -25.27 -38.62 2.03
N ASP A 69 -26.08 -37.76 1.41
CA ASP A 69 -25.70 -37.06 0.17
C ASP A 69 -24.51 -36.10 0.35
N LEU A 70 -24.31 -35.61 1.57
CA LEU A 70 -23.16 -34.78 1.93
C LEU A 70 -21.92 -35.61 2.31
N ARG A 71 -22.07 -36.94 2.40
CA ARG A 71 -21.01 -37.94 2.65
C ARG A 71 -21.18 -39.16 1.73
N PRO A 72 -21.21 -38.95 0.41
CA PRO A 72 -21.72 -39.95 -0.53
C PRO A 72 -20.85 -41.20 -0.56
N LEU A 73 -21.48 -42.32 -0.91
CA LEU A 73 -20.86 -43.59 -1.21
C LEU A 73 -21.13 -43.86 -2.69
N VAL A 74 -20.16 -43.53 -3.53
CA VAL A 74 -20.32 -43.56 -4.99
C VAL A 74 -19.69 -44.84 -5.53
N PRO A 75 -20.43 -45.68 -6.28
CA PRO A 75 -19.84 -46.80 -6.98
C PRO A 75 -18.88 -46.28 -8.05
N LEU A 76 -17.69 -46.84 -8.12
CA LEU A 76 -16.72 -46.64 -9.18
C LEU A 76 -16.74 -47.84 -10.13
N ASP A 77 -16.28 -47.62 -11.36
CA ASP A 77 -16.10 -48.69 -12.34
C ASP A 77 -15.22 -49.81 -11.76
N GLY A 78 -15.66 -51.07 -11.91
CA GLY A 78 -14.99 -52.24 -11.35
C GLY A 78 -15.44 -52.65 -9.94
N GLY A 79 -16.64 -52.27 -9.50
CA GLY A 79 -17.26 -52.76 -8.26
C GLY A 79 -16.64 -52.21 -6.96
N ARG A 80 -15.77 -51.20 -7.08
CA ARG A 80 -15.18 -50.47 -5.94
C ARG A 80 -16.11 -49.35 -5.51
N PHE A 81 -16.03 -48.93 -4.25
CA PHE A 81 -16.79 -47.80 -3.74
C PHE A 81 -15.86 -46.69 -3.27
N ALA A 82 -16.09 -45.47 -3.74
CA ALA A 82 -15.51 -44.28 -3.15
C ALA A 82 -16.35 -43.90 -1.92
N THR A 83 -15.71 -43.87 -0.75
CA THR A 83 -16.36 -43.50 0.51
C THR A 83 -15.77 -42.20 1.05
N SER A 84 -16.63 -41.33 1.58
CA SER A 84 -16.17 -40.14 2.31
C SER A 84 -15.47 -40.51 3.62
N ASP A 85 -14.37 -39.82 3.95
CA ASP A 85 -13.60 -39.96 5.20
C ASP A 85 -14.52 -39.86 6.46
N LEU A 86 -15.61 -39.09 6.38
CA LEU A 86 -16.59 -38.93 7.47
C LEU A 86 -17.32 -40.24 7.81
N ASN A 87 -17.59 -41.09 6.81
CA ASN A 87 -18.29 -42.35 7.04
C ASN A 87 -17.50 -43.27 7.97
N ASP A 88 -16.16 -43.25 7.85
CA ASP A 88 -15.28 -44.01 8.73
C ASP A 88 -15.28 -43.47 10.16
N LEU A 89 -15.30 -42.15 10.33
CA LEU A 89 -15.37 -41.50 11.64
C LEU A 89 -16.72 -41.78 12.31
N TYR A 90 -17.84 -41.64 11.59
CA TYR A 90 -19.17 -41.99 12.10
C TYR A 90 -19.27 -43.47 12.47
N ARG A 91 -18.76 -44.37 11.62
CA ARG A 91 -18.75 -45.81 11.90
C ARG A 91 -18.01 -46.13 13.21
N ARG A 92 -16.87 -45.47 13.48
CA ARG A 92 -16.16 -45.64 14.76
C ARG A 92 -16.99 -45.17 15.94
N VAL A 93 -17.60 -43.99 15.87
CA VAL A 93 -18.47 -43.46 16.93
C VAL A 93 -19.64 -44.41 17.22
N ILE A 94 -20.34 -44.86 16.17
CA ILE A 94 -21.48 -45.77 16.29
C ILE A 94 -21.05 -47.10 16.94
N ASN A 95 -19.95 -47.68 16.48
CA ASN A 95 -19.45 -48.95 17.03
C ASN A 95 -19.06 -48.82 18.51
N ARG A 96 -18.40 -47.72 18.90
CA ARG A 96 -18.04 -47.44 20.30
C ARG A 96 -19.26 -47.19 21.17
N ASN A 97 -20.24 -46.44 20.67
CA ASN A 97 -21.48 -46.16 21.39
C ASN A 97 -22.30 -47.45 21.60
N ASN A 98 -22.45 -48.26 20.55
CA ASN A 98 -23.15 -49.55 20.65
C ASN A 98 -22.45 -50.51 21.60
N ARG A 99 -21.11 -50.53 21.61
CA ARG A 99 -20.33 -51.33 22.56
C ARG A 99 -20.51 -50.84 24.00
N LEU A 100 -20.46 -49.53 24.23
CA LEU A 100 -20.70 -48.95 25.55
C LEU A 100 -22.10 -49.29 26.06
N ARG A 101 -23.13 -49.19 25.20
CA ARG A 101 -24.50 -49.57 25.54
C ARG A 101 -24.59 -51.03 25.98
N ARG A 102 -24.05 -51.95 25.18
CA ARG A 102 -24.01 -53.39 25.54
C ARG A 102 -23.28 -53.65 26.86
N LEU A 103 -22.18 -52.93 27.14
CA LEU A 103 -21.44 -53.07 28.39
C LEU A 103 -22.23 -52.58 29.62
N LEU A 104 -23.05 -51.54 29.44
CA LEU A 104 -23.97 -51.06 30.48
C LEU A 104 -25.11 -52.06 30.71
N ASP A 105 -25.71 -52.59 29.63
CA ASP A 105 -26.78 -53.59 29.71
C ASP A 105 -26.30 -54.89 30.40
N LEU A 106 -25.03 -55.26 30.20
CA LEU A 106 -24.39 -56.42 30.83
C LEU A 106 -23.82 -56.15 32.24
N ASN A 107 -24.00 -54.95 32.80
CA ASN A 107 -23.42 -54.54 34.08
C ASN A 107 -21.91 -54.82 34.21
N ALA A 108 -21.16 -54.55 33.12
CA ALA A 108 -19.72 -54.82 33.07
C ALA A 108 -18.92 -54.00 34.12
N PRO A 109 -17.73 -54.49 34.53
CA PRO A 109 -16.89 -53.79 35.50
C PRO A 109 -16.62 -52.32 35.15
N VAL A 110 -16.62 -51.46 36.17
CA VAL A 110 -16.50 -50.00 36.03
C VAL A 110 -15.25 -49.57 35.26
N ILE A 111 -14.15 -50.31 35.36
CA ILE A 111 -12.90 -50.02 34.64
C ILE A 111 -13.11 -50.08 33.12
N ILE A 112 -13.82 -51.11 32.64
CA ILE A 112 -14.09 -51.33 31.21
C ILE A 112 -15.04 -50.26 30.69
N VAL A 113 -16.11 -49.97 31.45
CA VAL A 113 -17.06 -48.90 31.11
C VAL A 113 -16.37 -47.54 31.04
N ARG A 114 -15.48 -47.22 31.99
CA ARG A 114 -14.69 -45.98 31.97
C ARG A 114 -13.78 -45.89 30.75
N ASN A 115 -13.11 -46.98 30.38
CA ASN A 115 -12.28 -47.01 29.19
C ASN A 115 -13.12 -46.80 27.92
N GLU A 116 -14.28 -47.47 27.80
CA GLU A 116 -15.13 -47.31 26.61
C GLU A 116 -15.74 -45.91 26.53
N LYS A 117 -16.13 -45.29 27.66
CA LYS A 117 -16.51 -43.86 27.73
C LYS A 117 -15.39 -42.94 27.21
N ARG A 118 -14.13 -43.21 27.58
CA ARG A 118 -12.96 -42.46 27.08
C ARG A 118 -12.77 -42.65 25.57
N MET A 119 -12.87 -43.88 25.07
CA MET A 119 -12.72 -44.19 23.64
C MET A 119 -13.85 -43.59 22.79
N LEU A 120 -15.08 -43.55 23.33
CA LEU A 120 -16.20 -42.86 22.69
C LEU A 120 -15.92 -41.36 22.59
N GLN A 121 -15.48 -40.71 23.69
CA GLN A 121 -15.10 -39.30 23.67
C GLN A 121 -14.02 -39.01 22.62
N GLU A 122 -12.97 -39.83 22.54
CA GLU A 122 -11.89 -39.67 21.56
C GLU A 122 -12.40 -39.83 20.10
N SER A 123 -13.34 -40.74 19.88
CA SER A 123 -13.95 -40.95 18.56
C SER A 123 -14.84 -39.76 18.15
N VAL A 124 -15.60 -39.19 19.10
CA VAL A 124 -16.42 -37.99 18.88
C VAL A 124 -15.53 -36.77 18.65
N ASP A 125 -14.49 -36.58 19.47
CA ASP A 125 -13.51 -35.49 19.31
C ASP A 125 -12.87 -35.55 17.91
N SER A 126 -12.51 -36.76 17.46
CA SER A 126 -11.90 -37.00 16.14
C SER A 126 -12.86 -36.78 14.96
N LEU A 127 -14.17 -37.05 15.15
CA LEU A 127 -15.21 -36.73 14.16
C LEU A 127 -15.39 -35.22 14.00
N LEU A 128 -15.42 -34.49 15.12
CA LEU A 128 -15.62 -33.04 15.12
C LEU A 128 -14.38 -32.29 14.65
N ASP A 129 -13.21 -32.57 15.24
CA ASP A 129 -11.93 -31.91 14.93
C ASP A 129 -10.74 -32.87 15.14
N ASN A 130 -10.36 -33.56 14.06
CA ASN A 130 -9.30 -34.56 14.08
C ASN A 130 -7.93 -33.93 14.33
N GLY A 131 -7.19 -34.42 15.34
CA GLY A 131 -5.83 -33.95 15.67
C GLY A 131 -5.74 -32.83 16.70
N ARG A 132 -6.85 -32.30 17.24
CA ARG A 132 -6.80 -31.22 18.25
C ARG A 132 -6.27 -31.67 19.62
N ARG A 133 -6.59 -32.91 20.03
CA ARG A 133 -6.31 -33.42 21.39
C ARG A 133 -5.20 -34.47 21.44
N GLY A 134 -4.86 -35.08 20.31
CA GLY A 134 -3.93 -36.21 20.23
C GLY A 134 -3.55 -36.56 18.80
N LYS A 135 -2.96 -37.76 18.61
CA LYS A 135 -2.56 -38.22 17.28
C LYS A 135 -3.81 -38.35 16.38
N PRO A 136 -3.77 -37.78 15.16
CA PRO A 136 -4.91 -37.81 14.27
C PRO A 136 -5.20 -39.24 13.84
N VAL A 137 -6.49 -39.56 13.75
CA VAL A 137 -6.94 -40.83 13.23
C VAL A 137 -6.63 -40.92 11.74
N THR A 138 -5.94 -41.99 11.35
CA THR A 138 -5.58 -42.27 9.95
C THR A 138 -6.41 -43.41 9.36
N GLY A 139 -6.66 -43.34 8.05
CA GLY A 139 -7.20 -44.45 7.26
C GLY A 139 -6.13 -45.48 6.89
N SER A 140 -6.50 -46.48 6.08
CA SER A 140 -5.61 -47.55 5.62
C SER A 140 -4.36 -47.04 4.90
N ASN A 141 -4.48 -45.90 4.21
CA ASN A 141 -3.38 -45.28 3.45
C ASN A 141 -2.48 -44.37 4.31
N LYS A 142 -2.56 -44.46 5.66
CA LYS A 142 -1.87 -43.58 6.63
C LYS A 142 -2.19 -42.07 6.51
N ARG A 143 -3.05 -41.67 5.58
CA ARG A 143 -3.59 -40.32 5.47
C ARG A 143 -4.55 -40.06 6.65
N GLN A 144 -4.47 -38.85 7.20
CA GLN A 144 -5.41 -38.36 8.21
C GLN A 144 -6.81 -38.22 7.61
N LEU A 145 -7.82 -38.74 8.31
CA LEU A 145 -9.21 -38.62 7.89
C LEU A 145 -9.68 -37.17 8.09
N LYS A 146 -10.39 -36.62 7.11
CA LYS A 146 -10.98 -35.28 7.22
C LYS A 146 -12.14 -35.27 8.22
N SER A 147 -12.09 -34.36 9.19
CA SER A 147 -13.15 -34.11 10.18
C SER A 147 -14.19 -33.10 9.69
N LEU A 148 -15.27 -32.92 10.45
CA LEU A 148 -16.29 -31.89 10.17
C LEU A 148 -15.69 -30.47 10.20
N ALA A 149 -14.81 -30.18 11.17
CA ALA A 149 -14.11 -28.90 11.23
C ALA A 149 -13.23 -28.68 10.00
N ASP A 150 -12.54 -29.71 9.49
CA ASP A 150 -11.69 -29.62 8.29
C ASP A 150 -12.49 -29.33 7.01
N MET A 151 -13.77 -29.70 6.95
CA MET A 151 -14.65 -29.33 5.84
C MET A 151 -14.99 -27.84 5.83
N ILE A 152 -14.89 -27.17 6.97
CA ILE A 152 -15.26 -25.76 7.13
C ILE A 152 -14.00 -24.88 7.11
N LYS A 153 -12.93 -25.28 7.82
CA LYS A 153 -11.71 -24.49 8.02
C LYS A 153 -10.68 -24.72 6.92
N GLY A 154 -9.72 -23.78 6.80
CA GLY A 154 -8.57 -23.91 5.91
C GLY A 154 -8.85 -23.55 4.45
N LYS A 155 -7.85 -23.72 3.57
CA LYS A 155 -7.95 -23.35 2.15
C LYS A 155 -8.93 -24.23 1.36
N GLN A 156 -9.01 -25.52 1.71
CA GLN A 156 -9.94 -26.48 1.12
C GLN A 156 -11.33 -26.49 1.82
N GLY A 157 -11.52 -25.65 2.83
CA GLY A 157 -12.79 -25.54 3.53
C GLY A 157 -13.86 -24.86 2.67
N ARG A 158 -15.13 -25.17 2.95
CA ARG A 158 -16.29 -24.69 2.17
C ARG A 158 -16.32 -23.16 2.03
N PHE A 159 -16.04 -22.41 3.10
CA PHE A 159 -16.01 -20.94 3.07
C PHE A 159 -15.11 -20.38 1.97
N ARG A 160 -13.95 -20.98 1.73
CA ARG A 160 -12.97 -20.46 0.76
C ARG A 160 -13.08 -21.12 -0.61
N GLN A 161 -13.18 -22.45 -0.67
CA GLN A 161 -13.09 -23.19 -1.92
C GLN A 161 -14.42 -23.28 -2.69
N ASN A 162 -15.56 -23.24 -1.98
CA ASN A 162 -16.87 -23.53 -2.58
C ASN A 162 -17.87 -22.37 -2.45
N LEU A 163 -17.72 -21.49 -1.47
CA LEU A 163 -18.64 -20.38 -1.24
C LEU A 163 -18.12 -19.08 -1.84
N LEU A 164 -16.83 -18.76 -1.67
CA LEU A 164 -16.21 -17.58 -2.28
C LEU A 164 -15.62 -17.88 -3.65
N GLY A 165 -14.85 -18.97 -3.77
CA GLY A 165 -14.49 -19.55 -5.06
C GLY A 165 -15.56 -20.53 -5.51
N LYS A 166 -16.01 -20.45 -6.76
CA LYS A 166 -16.96 -21.40 -7.36
C LYS A 166 -16.50 -21.76 -8.76
N ARG A 167 -16.79 -23.00 -9.17
CA ARG A 167 -16.80 -23.32 -10.61
C ARG A 167 -18.08 -22.76 -11.20
N VAL A 168 -17.97 -22.19 -12.38
CA VAL A 168 -19.05 -21.45 -13.03
C VAL A 168 -19.23 -22.03 -14.42
N ASP A 169 -20.46 -22.38 -14.77
CA ASP A 169 -20.83 -22.79 -16.13
C ASP A 169 -20.76 -21.60 -17.10
N TYR A 170 -20.92 -21.82 -18.40
CA TYR A 170 -20.80 -20.74 -19.41
C TYR A 170 -19.48 -19.97 -19.33
N SER A 171 -18.41 -20.71 -19.06
CA SER A 171 -17.05 -20.19 -19.02
C SER A 171 -16.08 -21.08 -19.79
N GLY A 172 -15.03 -20.46 -20.33
CA GLY A 172 -13.98 -21.13 -21.10
C GLY A 172 -12.63 -20.48 -20.84
N ARG A 173 -11.53 -21.14 -21.23
CA ARG A 173 -10.19 -20.54 -21.20
C ARG A 173 -9.39 -20.91 -22.43
N SER A 174 -8.57 -20.01 -22.92
CA SER A 174 -7.59 -20.29 -23.96
C SER A 174 -6.37 -19.38 -23.86
N VAL A 175 -5.34 -19.70 -24.63
CA VAL A 175 -4.14 -18.87 -24.81
C VAL A 175 -4.54 -17.57 -25.50
N ILE A 176 -3.95 -16.46 -25.06
CA ILE A 176 -4.15 -15.15 -25.66
C ILE A 176 -3.13 -14.87 -26.75
N VAL A 177 -3.58 -14.17 -27.79
CA VAL A 177 -2.75 -13.63 -28.87
C VAL A 177 -3.12 -12.18 -29.13
N VAL A 178 -2.22 -11.43 -29.77
CA VAL A 178 -2.44 -10.03 -30.08
C VAL A 178 -3.50 -9.86 -31.18
N GLY A 179 -4.46 -8.96 -30.98
CA GLY A 179 -5.47 -8.57 -31.97
C GLY A 179 -5.36 -7.09 -32.33
N PRO A 180 -4.37 -6.68 -33.15
CA PRO A 180 -4.09 -5.26 -33.40
C PRO A 180 -5.15 -4.56 -34.27
N THR A 181 -6.04 -5.30 -34.93
CA THR A 181 -7.13 -4.77 -35.75
C THR A 181 -8.44 -4.59 -34.98
N LEU A 182 -8.50 -5.08 -33.74
CA LEU A 182 -9.68 -4.91 -32.88
C LEU A 182 -9.81 -3.44 -32.46
N LYS A 183 -11.02 -3.02 -32.13
CA LYS A 183 -11.28 -1.75 -31.43
C LYS A 183 -11.16 -1.96 -29.92
N LEU A 184 -11.02 -0.88 -29.14
CA LEU A 184 -10.80 -1.00 -27.68
C LEU A 184 -11.87 -1.83 -26.96
N HIS A 185 -13.14 -1.71 -27.37
CA HIS A 185 -14.28 -2.40 -26.76
C HIS A 185 -14.47 -3.84 -27.27
N GLN A 186 -13.62 -4.35 -28.15
CA GLN A 186 -13.79 -5.65 -28.80
C GLN A 186 -12.74 -6.68 -28.35
N CYS A 187 -13.11 -7.96 -28.41
CA CYS A 187 -12.18 -9.07 -28.25
C CYS A 187 -12.43 -10.16 -29.30
N GLY A 188 -11.39 -10.86 -29.75
CA GLY A 188 -11.57 -11.98 -30.68
C GLY A 188 -11.88 -13.28 -29.93
N LEU A 189 -13.03 -13.87 -30.21
CA LEU A 189 -13.48 -15.14 -29.63
C LEU A 189 -13.47 -16.26 -30.69
N PRO A 190 -12.77 -17.38 -30.46
CA PRO A 190 -12.76 -18.51 -31.38
C PRO A 190 -14.15 -19.05 -31.68
N LYS A 191 -14.46 -19.29 -32.95
CA LYS A 191 -15.76 -19.85 -33.40
C LYS A 191 -16.23 -21.05 -32.58
N LYS A 192 -15.36 -22.06 -32.36
CA LYS A 192 -15.71 -23.26 -31.57
C LYS A 192 -15.97 -22.97 -30.10
N MET A 193 -15.25 -22.00 -29.53
CA MET A 193 -15.47 -21.58 -28.15
C MET A 193 -16.79 -20.83 -28.03
N ALA A 194 -17.06 -19.90 -28.95
CA ALA A 194 -18.32 -19.17 -29.00
C ALA A 194 -19.52 -20.14 -29.17
N LEU A 195 -19.40 -21.11 -30.08
CA LEU A 195 -20.42 -22.14 -30.30
C LEU A 195 -20.77 -22.88 -29.00
N GLU A 196 -19.76 -23.31 -28.24
CA GLU A 196 -19.97 -24.03 -26.97
C GLU A 196 -20.60 -23.14 -25.90
N LEU A 197 -20.10 -21.92 -25.74
CA LEU A 197 -20.55 -21.02 -24.68
C LEU A 197 -21.98 -20.50 -24.92
N PHE A 198 -22.36 -20.27 -26.18
CA PHE A 198 -23.68 -19.73 -26.56
C PHE A 198 -24.72 -20.81 -26.92
N LYS A 199 -24.43 -22.12 -26.72
CA LYS A 199 -25.34 -23.23 -27.08
C LYS A 199 -26.83 -23.02 -26.75
N PRO A 200 -27.22 -22.62 -25.52
CA PRO A 200 -28.64 -22.48 -25.20
C PRO A 200 -29.33 -21.37 -26.01
N PHE A 201 -28.62 -20.28 -26.29
CA PHE A 201 -29.15 -19.17 -27.07
C PHE A 201 -29.35 -19.57 -28.54
N ILE A 202 -28.41 -20.34 -29.10
CA ILE A 202 -28.53 -20.89 -30.44
C ILE A 202 -29.73 -21.84 -30.52
N PHE A 203 -29.89 -22.76 -29.57
CA PHE A 203 -31.03 -23.69 -29.55
C PHE A 203 -32.37 -22.97 -29.55
N SER A 204 -32.49 -21.93 -28.71
CA SER A 204 -33.69 -21.10 -28.63
C SER A 204 -33.96 -20.35 -29.95
N ARG A 205 -32.93 -19.77 -30.57
CA ARG A 205 -33.07 -19.03 -31.84
C ARG A 205 -33.38 -19.93 -33.05
N LEU A 206 -32.81 -21.13 -33.11
CA LEU A 206 -33.13 -22.13 -34.14
C LEU A 206 -34.61 -22.54 -34.10
N GLU A 207 -35.13 -22.75 -32.89
CA GLU A 207 -36.54 -23.10 -32.67
C GLU A 207 -37.47 -21.91 -32.99
N LEU A 208 -37.12 -20.71 -32.52
CA LEU A 208 -37.89 -19.49 -32.81
C LEU A 208 -37.99 -19.16 -34.30
N ARG A 209 -36.95 -19.47 -35.09
CA ARG A 209 -36.95 -19.29 -36.55
C ARG A 209 -37.60 -20.45 -37.32
N GLY A 210 -38.00 -21.53 -36.64
CA GLY A 210 -38.55 -22.72 -37.27
C GLY A 210 -37.56 -23.53 -38.10
N LEU A 211 -36.25 -23.28 -37.96
CA LEU A 211 -35.19 -24.05 -38.61
C LEU A 211 -35.03 -25.44 -37.97
N SER A 212 -35.42 -25.56 -36.71
CA SER A 212 -35.55 -26.83 -36.01
C SER A 212 -36.90 -26.93 -35.33
N THR A 213 -37.44 -28.16 -35.26
CA THR A 213 -38.73 -28.42 -34.62
C THR A 213 -38.60 -28.81 -33.14
N THR A 214 -37.42 -29.30 -32.73
CA THR A 214 -37.15 -29.77 -31.36
C THR A 214 -35.72 -29.45 -30.95
N ILE A 215 -35.48 -29.26 -29.64
CA ILE A 215 -34.14 -29.06 -29.07
C ILE A 215 -33.17 -30.19 -29.47
N LYS A 216 -33.66 -31.42 -29.61
CA LYS A 216 -32.84 -32.57 -30.04
C LYS A 216 -32.37 -32.43 -31.49
N GLN A 217 -33.21 -31.87 -32.37
CA GLN A 217 -32.82 -31.54 -33.73
C GLN A 217 -31.84 -30.36 -33.73
N SER A 218 -32.11 -29.29 -32.97
CA SER A 218 -31.18 -28.15 -32.81
C SER A 218 -29.80 -28.62 -32.35
N LYS A 219 -29.76 -29.55 -31.37
CA LYS A 219 -28.51 -30.12 -30.87
C LYS A 219 -27.73 -30.84 -31.99
N LYS A 220 -28.40 -31.64 -32.83
CA LYS A 220 -27.75 -32.30 -33.97
C LYS A 220 -27.20 -31.29 -34.98
N MET A 221 -27.96 -30.24 -35.30
CA MET A 221 -27.51 -29.19 -36.24
C MET A 221 -26.27 -28.46 -35.71
N VAL A 222 -26.26 -28.14 -34.42
CA VAL A 222 -25.12 -27.51 -33.74
C VAL A 222 -23.91 -28.44 -33.63
N ASP A 223 -24.12 -29.71 -33.25
CA ASP A 223 -23.04 -30.71 -33.16
C ASP A 223 -22.43 -31.02 -34.55
N ASN A 224 -23.21 -30.89 -35.63
CA ASN A 224 -22.78 -31.02 -37.02
C ASN A 224 -22.14 -29.75 -37.61
N GLU A 225 -22.13 -28.63 -36.87
CA GLU A 225 -21.58 -27.33 -37.31
C GLU A 225 -22.22 -26.82 -38.64
N GLU A 226 -23.54 -26.98 -38.83
CA GLU A 226 -24.29 -26.54 -40.03
C GLU A 226 -24.16 -25.02 -40.30
N LEU A 227 -24.34 -24.60 -41.56
CA LEU A 227 -24.07 -23.21 -41.98
C LEU A 227 -24.99 -22.19 -41.28
N GLU A 228 -26.27 -22.54 -41.14
CA GLU A 228 -27.31 -21.74 -40.51
C GLU A 228 -27.00 -21.44 -39.04
N VAL A 229 -26.21 -22.29 -38.39
CA VAL A 229 -25.78 -22.11 -36.99
C VAL A 229 -24.83 -20.93 -36.86
N TRP A 230 -23.96 -20.69 -37.85
CA TRP A 230 -23.01 -19.58 -37.83
C TRP A 230 -23.70 -18.23 -37.96
N ASP A 231 -24.71 -18.12 -38.83
CA ASP A 231 -25.51 -16.91 -39.00
C ASP A 231 -26.26 -16.55 -37.71
N ILE A 232 -26.83 -17.56 -37.03
CA ILE A 232 -27.51 -17.38 -35.74
C ILE A 232 -26.51 -17.03 -34.65
N LEU A 233 -25.34 -17.66 -34.65
CA LEU A 233 -24.30 -17.36 -33.68
C LEU A 233 -23.85 -15.90 -33.79
N GLU A 234 -23.66 -15.39 -35.01
CA GLU A 234 -23.31 -13.97 -35.23
C GLU A 234 -24.40 -13.02 -34.73
N GLU A 235 -25.69 -13.36 -34.95
CA GLU A 235 -26.81 -12.58 -34.40
C GLU A 235 -26.81 -12.59 -32.86
N VAL A 236 -26.62 -13.75 -32.24
CA VAL A 236 -26.65 -13.92 -30.77
C VAL A 236 -25.49 -13.17 -30.10
N ILE A 237 -24.33 -13.13 -30.75
CA ILE A 237 -23.11 -12.46 -30.27
C ILE A 237 -23.23 -10.94 -30.39
N ARG A 238 -23.98 -10.45 -31.38
CA ARG A 238 -24.16 -9.01 -31.61
C ARG A 238 -24.79 -8.37 -30.37
N GLU A 239 -24.14 -7.31 -29.90
CA GLU A 239 -24.52 -6.59 -28.67
C GLU A 239 -24.53 -7.43 -27.38
N HIS A 240 -23.88 -8.59 -27.36
CA HIS A 240 -23.76 -9.44 -26.17
C HIS A 240 -22.35 -9.34 -25.56
N PRO A 241 -22.15 -8.57 -24.48
CA PRO A 241 -20.82 -8.42 -23.89
C PRO A 241 -20.33 -9.73 -23.27
N VAL A 242 -19.04 -10.00 -23.35
CA VAL A 242 -18.36 -11.12 -22.67
C VAL A 242 -17.32 -10.59 -21.70
N LEU A 243 -17.14 -11.29 -20.58
CA LEU A 243 -16.16 -10.89 -19.58
C LEU A 243 -14.86 -11.65 -19.80
N LEU A 244 -13.76 -10.92 -19.96
CA LEU A 244 -12.41 -11.49 -20.00
C LEU A 244 -11.72 -11.32 -18.65
N ASN A 245 -11.11 -12.38 -18.14
CA ASN A 245 -10.43 -12.42 -16.86
C ASN A 245 -9.03 -13.03 -16.98
N ARG A 246 -8.01 -12.33 -16.46
CA ARG A 246 -6.66 -12.87 -16.28
C ARG A 246 -6.41 -13.18 -14.80
N ALA A 247 -6.09 -14.43 -14.50
CA ALA A 247 -5.76 -14.86 -13.15
C ALA A 247 -4.24 -14.76 -12.90
N PRO A 248 -3.79 -14.32 -11.71
CA PRO A 248 -4.57 -13.87 -10.55
C PRO A 248 -5.08 -12.42 -10.69
N THR A 249 -6.36 -12.20 -10.39
CA THR A 249 -6.98 -10.87 -10.41
C THR A 249 -6.59 -10.07 -9.15
N LEU A 250 -5.59 -9.18 -9.26
CA LEU A 250 -5.11 -8.35 -8.15
C LEU A 250 -5.87 -7.03 -8.01
N HIS A 251 -6.44 -6.53 -9.10
CA HIS A 251 -7.18 -5.27 -9.18
C HIS A 251 -8.35 -5.42 -10.16
N ARG A 252 -9.31 -4.48 -10.09
CA ARG A 252 -10.54 -4.53 -10.90
C ARG A 252 -10.33 -4.65 -12.41
N LEU A 253 -9.27 -4.04 -12.97
CA LEU A 253 -9.04 -4.08 -14.43
C LEU A 253 -8.55 -5.43 -14.93
N GLY A 254 -8.23 -6.37 -14.04
CA GLY A 254 -8.00 -7.78 -14.39
C GLY A 254 -9.29 -8.52 -14.81
N ILE A 255 -10.45 -7.86 -14.75
CA ILE A 255 -11.71 -8.31 -15.35
C ILE A 255 -12.35 -7.12 -16.08
N GLN A 256 -12.60 -7.26 -17.38
CA GLN A 256 -13.27 -6.25 -18.19
C GLN A 256 -14.24 -6.93 -19.15
N ALA A 257 -15.24 -6.17 -19.59
CA ALA A 257 -16.19 -6.59 -20.61
C ALA A 257 -15.74 -6.12 -22.00
N PHE A 258 -16.01 -6.96 -22.99
CA PHE A 258 -15.74 -6.70 -24.40
C PHE A 258 -16.90 -7.22 -25.26
N GLU A 259 -17.03 -6.72 -26.47
CA GLU A 259 -17.89 -7.30 -27.49
C GLU A 259 -17.12 -8.37 -28.28
N PRO A 260 -17.64 -9.61 -28.35
CA PRO A 260 -16.97 -10.69 -29.07
C PRO A 260 -17.03 -10.50 -30.59
N VAL A 261 -15.87 -10.66 -31.23
CA VAL A 261 -15.70 -10.77 -32.68
C VAL A 261 -15.31 -12.21 -32.99
N LEU A 262 -16.03 -12.88 -33.89
CA LEU A 262 -15.74 -14.25 -34.26
C LEU A 262 -14.40 -14.33 -35.01
N VAL A 263 -13.48 -15.15 -34.50
CA VAL A 263 -12.17 -15.39 -35.12
C VAL A 263 -11.93 -16.86 -35.39
N GLU A 264 -11.09 -17.14 -36.38
CA GLU A 264 -10.62 -18.49 -36.69
C GLU A 264 -9.57 -18.97 -35.67
N GLY A 265 -9.42 -20.29 -35.55
CA GLY A 265 -8.45 -20.91 -34.65
C GLY A 265 -9.00 -21.21 -33.26
N LYS A 266 -8.10 -21.24 -32.26
CA LYS A 266 -8.43 -21.62 -30.87
C LYS A 266 -7.99 -20.60 -29.83
N ALA A 267 -7.28 -19.54 -30.23
CA ALA A 267 -6.72 -18.54 -29.32
C ALA A 267 -7.64 -17.32 -29.20
N ILE A 268 -7.69 -16.73 -28.01
CA ILE A 268 -8.45 -15.49 -27.76
C ILE A 268 -7.59 -14.32 -28.24
N GLN A 269 -8.15 -13.44 -29.07
CA GLN A 269 -7.42 -12.22 -29.46
C GLN A 269 -7.74 -11.09 -28.46
N LEU A 270 -6.69 -10.48 -27.94
CA LEU A 270 -6.78 -9.38 -26.98
C LEU A 270 -6.30 -8.07 -27.61
N HIS A 271 -7.00 -6.98 -27.31
CA HIS A 271 -6.63 -5.64 -27.76
C HIS A 271 -5.31 -5.17 -27.10
N PRO A 272 -4.34 -4.62 -27.85
CA PRO A 272 -3.03 -4.24 -27.31
C PRO A 272 -3.07 -3.22 -26.16
N LEU A 273 -3.94 -2.21 -26.22
CA LEU A 273 -3.99 -1.16 -25.20
C LEU A 273 -4.51 -1.63 -23.84
N VAL A 274 -5.18 -2.79 -23.76
CA VAL A 274 -5.62 -3.36 -22.47
C VAL A 274 -4.60 -4.32 -21.86
N CYS A 275 -3.55 -4.70 -22.59
CA CYS A 275 -2.51 -5.60 -22.07
C CYS A 275 -1.82 -5.03 -20.84
N THR A 276 -1.60 -3.71 -20.78
CA THR A 276 -1.05 -3.02 -19.60
C THR A 276 -1.97 -3.19 -18.39
N ALA A 277 -3.28 -3.04 -18.58
CA ALA A 277 -4.28 -3.17 -17.53
C ALA A 277 -4.43 -4.63 -17.04
N TYR A 278 -4.32 -5.62 -17.92
CA TYR A 278 -4.30 -7.03 -17.52
C TYR A 278 -2.93 -7.51 -17.01
N ASN A 279 -1.89 -6.69 -17.18
CA ASN A 279 -0.49 -7.09 -17.05
C ASN A 279 -0.19 -8.39 -17.84
N ALA A 280 -0.74 -8.47 -19.04
CA ALA A 280 -0.75 -9.66 -19.88
C ALA A 280 0.43 -9.66 -20.86
N ASP A 281 1.13 -10.79 -20.91
CA ASP A 281 2.21 -11.05 -21.86
C ASP A 281 1.78 -12.12 -22.87
N PHE A 282 2.40 -12.16 -24.04
CA PHE A 282 2.05 -13.13 -25.11
C PHE A 282 3.03 -14.31 -25.18
N ASP A 283 3.43 -14.85 -24.03
CA ASP A 283 4.39 -15.96 -23.89
C ASP A 283 3.74 -17.33 -23.60
N GLY A 284 2.40 -17.40 -23.71
CA GLY A 284 1.60 -18.59 -23.41
C GLY A 284 0.57 -18.38 -22.30
N ASP A 285 0.44 -17.16 -21.80
CA ASP A 285 -0.63 -16.74 -20.90
C ASP A 285 -2.02 -17.12 -21.42
N GLN A 286 -2.91 -17.37 -20.46
CA GLN A 286 -4.28 -17.78 -20.74
C GLN A 286 -5.26 -16.87 -20.02
N MET A 287 -6.36 -16.54 -20.70
CA MET A 287 -7.46 -15.81 -20.12
C MET A 287 -8.73 -16.65 -20.11
N ALA A 288 -9.56 -16.41 -19.10
CA ALA A 288 -10.89 -16.99 -18.98
C ALA A 288 -11.94 -16.05 -19.57
N VAL A 289 -12.96 -16.64 -20.19
CA VAL A 289 -14.14 -15.96 -20.74
C VAL A 289 -15.36 -16.37 -19.92
N HIS A 290 -16.23 -15.42 -19.57
CA HIS A 290 -17.52 -15.68 -18.93
C HIS A 290 -18.64 -14.95 -19.67
N ILE A 291 -19.80 -15.59 -19.83
CA ILE A 291 -20.97 -14.99 -20.47
C ILE A 291 -21.97 -14.48 -19.43
N PRO A 292 -22.30 -13.17 -19.43
CA PRO A 292 -23.41 -12.62 -18.65
C PRO A 292 -24.77 -13.05 -19.24
N LEU A 293 -25.50 -13.88 -18.51
CA LEU A 293 -26.74 -14.48 -19.02
C LEU A 293 -27.98 -13.59 -18.83
N SER A 294 -28.09 -12.91 -17.69
CA SER A 294 -29.27 -12.07 -17.39
C SER A 294 -29.15 -10.71 -18.06
N ILE A 295 -30.29 -10.08 -18.37
CA ILE A 295 -30.34 -8.75 -19.00
C ILE A 295 -29.65 -7.73 -18.10
N GLU A 296 -29.87 -7.79 -16.79
CA GLU A 296 -29.24 -6.91 -15.80
C GLU A 296 -27.71 -7.08 -15.82
N SER A 297 -27.22 -8.32 -15.88
CA SER A 297 -25.77 -8.59 -15.93
C SER A 297 -25.12 -8.10 -17.22
N GLN A 298 -25.84 -8.16 -18.35
CA GLN A 298 -25.36 -7.62 -19.63
C GLN A 298 -25.30 -6.09 -19.60
N LEU A 299 -26.34 -5.44 -19.07
CA LEU A 299 -26.38 -3.98 -18.91
C LEU A 299 -25.30 -3.50 -17.94
N GLU A 300 -25.09 -4.21 -16.83
CA GLU A 300 -24.02 -3.91 -15.87
C GLU A 300 -22.63 -4.07 -16.50
N ALA A 301 -22.40 -5.15 -17.24
CA ALA A 301 -21.15 -5.39 -17.97
C ALA A 301 -20.87 -4.26 -18.96
N ARG A 302 -21.88 -3.84 -19.75
CA ARG A 302 -21.75 -2.75 -20.73
C ARG A 302 -21.54 -1.38 -20.08
N SER A 303 -22.27 -1.08 -19.00
CA SER A 303 -22.23 0.25 -18.38
C SER A 303 -21.02 0.44 -17.47
N LEU A 304 -20.62 -0.60 -16.72
CA LEU A 304 -19.58 -0.47 -15.69
C LEU A 304 -18.26 -1.14 -16.07
N MET A 305 -18.30 -2.30 -16.72
CA MET A 305 -17.12 -3.16 -16.91
C MET A 305 -16.49 -3.05 -18.29
N MET A 306 -17.15 -2.40 -19.25
CA MET A 306 -16.62 -2.23 -20.62
C MET A 306 -15.23 -1.58 -20.59
N SER A 307 -14.31 -2.09 -21.40
CA SER A 307 -12.94 -1.57 -21.47
C SER A 307 -12.90 -0.07 -21.80
N SER A 308 -13.79 0.40 -22.67
CA SER A 308 -13.94 1.82 -23.05
C SER A 308 -14.30 2.73 -21.88
N ASN A 309 -14.92 2.21 -20.81
CA ASN A 309 -15.34 3.01 -19.65
C ASN A 309 -14.28 3.05 -18.55
N ASN A 310 -13.24 2.21 -18.63
CA ASN A 310 -12.23 2.02 -17.59
C ASN A 310 -10.83 2.41 -18.09
N VAL A 311 -10.68 3.68 -18.50
CA VAL A 311 -9.47 4.22 -19.14
C VAL A 311 -8.40 4.70 -18.14
N LEU A 312 -8.83 5.12 -16.95
CA LEU A 312 -7.94 5.65 -15.90
C LEU A 312 -7.58 4.59 -14.87
N HIS A 313 -6.40 4.74 -14.27
CA HIS A 313 -5.95 3.89 -13.19
C HIS A 313 -6.62 4.29 -11.87
N PRO A 314 -7.27 3.37 -11.14
CA PRO A 314 -7.98 3.68 -9.89
C PRO A 314 -7.09 4.14 -8.73
N ALA A 315 -5.76 4.01 -8.83
CA ALA A 315 -4.82 4.28 -7.75
C ALA A 315 -4.37 5.75 -7.73
N ASN A 316 -4.21 6.36 -8.91
CA ASN A 316 -3.66 7.71 -9.09
C ASN A 316 -4.45 8.58 -10.09
N GLY A 317 -5.33 8.01 -10.91
CA GLY A 317 -6.11 8.73 -11.93
C GLY A 317 -5.37 9.00 -13.24
N GLU A 318 -4.17 8.46 -13.43
CA GLU A 318 -3.46 8.56 -14.71
C GLU A 318 -4.04 7.58 -15.74
N PRO A 319 -4.01 7.88 -17.06
CA PRO A 319 -4.44 6.93 -18.09
C PRO A 319 -3.65 5.62 -18.05
N ILE A 320 -4.35 4.48 -17.94
CA ILE A 320 -3.72 3.14 -17.99
C ILE A 320 -3.81 2.52 -19.38
N ILE A 321 -4.90 2.83 -20.10
CA ILE A 321 -5.11 2.45 -21.49
C ILE A 321 -4.39 3.48 -22.35
N GLY A 322 -3.08 3.29 -22.49
CA GLY A 322 -2.22 4.14 -23.29
C GLY A 322 -1.27 3.31 -24.15
N PRO A 323 -0.74 3.89 -25.25
CA PRO A 323 0.30 3.27 -26.06
C PRO A 323 1.44 2.71 -25.20
N SER A 324 1.83 1.48 -25.50
CA SER A 324 2.94 0.80 -24.84
C SER A 324 3.97 0.31 -25.85
N GLN A 325 5.24 0.24 -25.43
CA GLN A 325 6.33 -0.37 -26.19
C GLN A 325 6.39 0.13 -27.64
N ASP A 326 6.15 -0.75 -28.61
CA ASP A 326 6.29 -0.49 -30.04
C ASP A 326 5.45 0.69 -30.53
N ILE A 327 4.22 0.85 -29.99
CA ILE A 327 3.34 1.97 -30.36
C ILE A 327 3.99 3.31 -29.97
N VAL A 328 4.60 3.36 -28.78
CA VAL A 328 5.33 4.54 -28.30
C VAL A 328 6.55 4.80 -29.18
N LEU A 329 7.29 3.75 -29.53
CA LEU A 329 8.47 3.87 -30.41
C LEU A 329 8.09 4.42 -31.79
N GLY A 330 6.98 3.96 -32.37
CA GLY A 330 6.49 4.46 -33.66
C GLY A 330 6.08 5.94 -33.61
N LEU A 331 5.35 6.35 -32.57
CA LEU A 331 4.96 7.76 -32.37
C LEU A 331 6.18 8.65 -32.06
N TYR A 332 7.11 8.16 -31.26
CA TYR A 332 8.37 8.83 -30.97
C TYR A 332 9.18 9.04 -32.24
N TYR A 333 9.36 7.98 -33.05
CA TYR A 333 10.04 8.06 -34.33
C TYR A 333 9.38 9.09 -35.25
N MET A 334 8.06 9.00 -35.42
CA MET A 334 7.28 9.92 -36.25
C MET A 334 7.43 11.39 -35.85
N THR A 335 7.53 11.68 -34.56
CA THR A 335 7.59 13.07 -34.05
C THR A 335 9.00 13.61 -33.86
N ARG A 336 10.02 12.80 -34.13
CA ARG A 336 11.41 13.21 -34.04
C ARG A 336 11.81 14.03 -35.27
N GLU A 337 12.67 15.01 -35.04
CA GLU A 337 13.25 15.85 -36.10
C GLU A 337 14.65 15.37 -36.48
N ARG A 338 15.04 15.61 -37.73
CA ARG A 338 16.37 15.34 -38.25
C ARG A 338 16.85 16.55 -39.03
N LEU A 339 18.10 16.96 -38.81
CA LEU A 339 18.75 18.01 -39.58
C LEU A 339 19.14 17.50 -40.97
N ASN A 340 19.04 18.39 -41.96
CA ASN A 340 19.38 18.16 -43.35
C ASN A 340 18.62 16.97 -43.98
N ASP A 341 17.33 16.87 -43.66
CA ASP A 341 16.46 15.83 -44.20
C ASP A 341 15.71 16.32 -45.45
N ARG A 342 15.29 15.40 -46.32
CA ARG A 342 14.69 15.73 -47.61
C ARG A 342 13.42 16.57 -47.40
N GLY A 343 13.40 17.78 -47.96
CA GLY A 343 12.26 18.69 -47.88
C GLY A 343 12.33 19.73 -46.76
N GLU A 344 13.46 19.83 -46.05
CA GLU A 344 13.67 20.84 -45.02
C GLU A 344 13.46 22.28 -45.54
N GLY A 345 12.79 23.11 -44.74
CA GLY A 345 12.46 24.49 -45.06
C GLY A 345 11.22 24.67 -45.96
N SER A 346 10.59 23.58 -46.41
CA SER A 346 9.36 23.64 -47.22
C SER A 346 8.20 24.25 -46.43
N VAL A 347 7.32 24.96 -47.14
CA VAL A 347 6.11 25.57 -46.57
C VAL A 347 4.88 24.97 -47.24
N PHE A 348 3.96 24.44 -46.45
CA PHE A 348 2.73 23.79 -46.91
C PHE A 348 1.48 24.59 -46.52
N ALA A 349 0.49 24.60 -47.41
CA ALA A 349 -0.76 25.31 -47.25
C ALA A 349 -1.73 24.63 -46.27
N ASP A 350 -1.64 23.30 -46.12
CA ASP A 350 -2.40 22.50 -45.15
C ASP A 350 -1.73 21.13 -44.87
N VAL A 351 -2.35 20.34 -44.00
CA VAL A 351 -1.89 18.98 -43.64
C VAL A 351 -2.07 18.00 -44.80
N ALA A 352 -3.08 18.18 -45.67
CA ALA A 352 -3.35 17.30 -46.79
C ALA A 352 -2.29 17.41 -47.91
N GLU A 353 -1.77 18.61 -48.15
CA GLU A 353 -0.63 18.86 -49.03
C GLU A 353 0.63 18.22 -48.45
N THR A 354 0.85 18.37 -47.14
CA THR A 354 1.96 17.73 -46.42
C THR A 354 1.92 16.20 -46.57
N ARG A 355 0.75 15.58 -46.40
CA ARG A 355 0.53 14.14 -46.63
C ARG A 355 0.85 13.73 -48.06
N ARG A 356 0.37 14.48 -49.04
CA ARG A 356 0.64 14.19 -50.46
C ARG A 356 2.14 14.26 -50.78
N ALA A 357 2.83 15.25 -50.21
CA ALA A 357 4.28 15.38 -50.38
C ALA A 357 5.04 14.21 -49.74
N TYR A 358 4.60 13.73 -48.58
CA TYR A 358 5.16 12.56 -47.91
C TYR A 358 4.90 11.27 -48.71
N ASP A 359 3.66 11.04 -49.14
CA ASP A 359 3.25 9.83 -49.86
C ASP A 359 3.91 9.71 -51.24
N THR A 360 4.22 10.85 -51.88
CA THR A 360 5.00 10.91 -53.14
C THR A 360 6.52 10.83 -52.92
N GLY A 361 6.97 10.76 -51.66
CA GLY A 361 8.38 10.68 -51.30
C GLY A 361 9.17 11.97 -51.54
N GLN A 362 8.51 13.12 -51.70
CA GLN A 362 9.16 14.41 -51.92
C GLN A 362 9.74 15.01 -50.63
N VAL A 363 9.12 14.69 -49.49
CA VAL A 363 9.61 15.07 -48.16
C VAL A 363 9.74 13.85 -47.25
N SER A 364 10.70 13.91 -46.32
CA SER A 364 10.90 12.90 -45.29
C SER A 364 10.06 13.21 -44.04
N LEU A 365 9.85 12.20 -43.19
CA LEU A 365 9.02 12.28 -41.99
C LEU A 365 9.61 13.25 -40.94
N HIS A 366 10.94 13.33 -40.86
CA HIS A 366 11.65 14.09 -39.83
C HIS A 366 12.05 15.49 -40.27
N ALA A 367 11.76 15.87 -41.53
CA ALA A 367 12.12 17.15 -42.10
C ALA A 367 11.40 18.31 -41.39
N LYS A 368 12.13 19.38 -41.09
CA LYS A 368 11.59 20.62 -40.50
C LYS A 368 10.86 21.43 -41.58
N VAL A 369 9.58 21.69 -41.36
CA VAL A 369 8.68 22.32 -42.33
C VAL A 369 7.76 23.32 -41.65
N LYS A 370 7.25 24.29 -42.41
CA LYS A 370 6.21 25.22 -41.95
C LYS A 370 4.88 24.78 -42.51
N VAL A 371 3.94 24.43 -41.66
CA VAL A 371 2.60 24.00 -42.08
C VAL A 371 1.56 24.94 -41.49
N ARG A 372 0.59 25.35 -42.31
CA ARG A 372 -0.57 26.06 -41.82
C ARG A 372 -1.52 25.06 -41.16
N ILE A 373 -1.68 25.17 -39.85
CA ILE A 373 -2.52 24.30 -39.04
C ILE A 373 -3.78 25.08 -38.66
N ALA A 374 -4.95 24.50 -38.98
CA ALA A 374 -6.24 24.95 -38.48
C ALA A 374 -6.57 24.14 -37.22
N GLU A 375 -6.50 24.76 -36.05
CA GLU A 375 -6.84 24.13 -34.77
C GLU A 375 -8.12 24.73 -34.18
N GLN A 376 -8.98 23.89 -33.61
CA GLN A 376 -10.13 24.35 -32.83
C GLN A 376 -9.77 24.34 -31.35
N ARG A 377 -9.88 25.48 -30.68
CA ARG A 377 -9.67 25.59 -29.24
C ARG A 377 -10.99 25.64 -28.51
N LEU A 378 -11.10 24.87 -27.42
CA LEU A 378 -12.22 24.95 -26.51
C LEU A 378 -12.03 26.17 -25.58
N GLY A 379 -12.93 27.15 -25.66
CA GLY A 379 -12.98 28.26 -24.70
C GLY A 379 -13.63 27.86 -23.36
N GLU A 380 -13.47 28.67 -22.32
CA GLU A 380 -14.04 28.41 -20.97
C GLU A 380 -15.56 28.21 -20.95
N ASN A 381 -16.27 28.77 -21.94
CA ASN A 381 -17.72 28.63 -22.10
C ASN A 381 -18.14 27.37 -22.89
N GLY A 382 -17.19 26.49 -23.25
CA GLY A 382 -17.43 25.30 -24.08
C GLY A 382 -17.61 25.58 -25.58
N SER A 383 -17.44 26.83 -26.03
CA SER A 383 -17.49 27.19 -27.45
C SER A 383 -16.16 26.89 -28.16
N LEU A 384 -16.23 26.25 -29.32
CA LEU A 384 -15.06 26.00 -30.18
C LEU A 384 -14.75 27.25 -31.01
N THR A 385 -13.53 27.76 -30.89
CA THR A 385 -13.02 28.85 -31.74
C THR A 385 -11.96 28.30 -32.67
N GLU A 386 -12.12 28.53 -33.97
CA GLU A 386 -11.15 28.15 -34.98
C GLU A 386 -10.00 29.15 -35.04
N MET A 387 -8.77 28.65 -35.00
CA MET A 387 -7.55 29.44 -35.09
C MET A 387 -6.64 28.83 -36.16
N VAL A 388 -6.34 29.60 -37.20
CA VAL A 388 -5.44 29.18 -38.27
C VAL A 388 -4.09 29.85 -38.08
N THR A 389 -3.04 29.06 -37.84
CA THR A 389 -1.68 29.57 -37.60
C THR A 389 -0.66 28.84 -38.44
N LEU A 390 0.36 29.55 -38.91
CA LEU A 390 1.55 28.93 -39.50
C LEU A 390 2.46 28.48 -38.37
N ARG A 391 2.73 27.17 -38.28
CA ARG A 391 3.54 26.58 -37.21
C ARG A 391 4.81 25.95 -37.77
N ASP A 392 5.93 26.17 -37.06
CA ASP A 392 7.17 25.42 -37.26
C ASP A 392 7.00 24.02 -36.67
N THR A 393 7.12 22.99 -37.51
CA THR A 393 6.85 21.60 -37.11
C THR A 393 7.64 20.61 -37.99
N THR A 394 7.41 19.32 -37.80
CA THR A 394 7.91 18.28 -38.71
C THR A 394 6.77 17.68 -39.53
N VAL A 395 7.08 17.06 -40.66
CA VAL A 395 6.08 16.36 -41.48
C VAL A 395 5.31 15.34 -40.63
N GLY A 396 6.00 14.54 -39.81
CA GLY A 396 5.36 13.57 -38.93
C GLY A 396 4.49 14.21 -37.84
N ARG A 397 4.90 15.32 -37.21
CA ARG A 397 4.06 16.04 -36.24
C ARG A 397 2.81 16.64 -36.90
N ALA A 398 2.94 17.18 -38.12
CA ALA A 398 1.82 17.70 -38.89
C ALA A 398 0.80 16.62 -39.25
N LEU A 399 1.26 15.42 -39.63
CA LEU A 399 0.38 14.28 -39.92
C LEU A 399 -0.40 13.78 -38.69
N LEU A 400 0.12 13.98 -37.47
CA LEU A 400 -0.63 13.68 -36.24
C LEU A 400 -1.81 14.63 -36.00
N MET A 401 -1.86 15.78 -36.67
CA MET A 401 -3.01 16.68 -36.57
C MET A 401 -4.29 16.02 -37.10
N GLU A 402 -4.19 15.11 -38.07
CA GLU A 402 -5.37 14.41 -38.63
C GLU A 402 -6.08 13.50 -37.63
N ILE A 403 -5.39 13.05 -36.59
CA ILE A 403 -5.95 12.18 -35.54
C ILE A 403 -6.27 12.96 -34.26
N LEU A 404 -5.75 14.18 -34.11
CA LEU A 404 -5.96 14.97 -32.90
C LEU A 404 -7.44 15.42 -32.85
N PRO A 405 -8.17 15.15 -31.76
CA PRO A 405 -9.57 15.54 -31.68
C PRO A 405 -9.73 17.06 -31.53
N ASP A 406 -10.84 17.57 -32.07
CA ASP A 406 -11.18 19.00 -31.99
C ASP A 406 -11.26 19.46 -30.52
N GLY A 407 -10.68 20.64 -30.24
CA GLY A 407 -10.62 21.21 -28.89
C GLY A 407 -9.25 21.11 -28.22
N LEU A 408 -8.34 20.25 -28.70
CA LEU A 408 -6.96 20.16 -28.21
C LEU A 408 -6.01 21.08 -29.00
N PRO A 409 -5.11 21.80 -28.32
CA PRO A 409 -4.10 22.61 -29.00
C PRO A 409 -3.00 21.72 -29.62
N PHE A 410 -2.56 22.08 -30.82
CA PHE A 410 -1.48 21.40 -31.56
C PHE A 410 -0.15 21.43 -30.81
N ASP A 411 0.05 22.39 -29.91
CA ASP A 411 1.23 22.48 -29.04
C ASP A 411 1.45 21.24 -28.15
N LEU A 412 0.39 20.45 -27.91
CA LEU A 412 0.50 19.17 -27.19
C LEU A 412 1.21 18.09 -28.00
N VAL A 413 1.11 18.12 -29.33
CA VAL A 413 1.73 17.14 -30.24
C VAL A 413 2.95 17.71 -30.97
N ASN A 414 3.16 19.03 -30.97
CA ASN A 414 4.31 19.68 -31.59
C ASN A 414 5.60 19.56 -30.76
N LYS A 415 5.91 18.35 -30.29
CA LYS A 415 7.10 17.98 -29.53
C LYS A 415 7.39 16.51 -29.74
N THR A 416 8.61 16.07 -29.42
CA THR A 416 8.96 14.65 -29.49
C THR A 416 8.12 13.86 -28.48
N LEU A 417 7.24 12.98 -28.99
CA LEU A 417 6.28 12.22 -28.20
C LEU A 417 6.93 11.02 -27.51
N ARG A 418 7.60 11.30 -26.38
CA ARG A 418 8.01 10.26 -25.42
C ARG A 418 6.80 9.67 -24.70
N LYS A 419 6.94 8.51 -24.05
CA LYS A 419 5.87 7.85 -23.27
C LYS A 419 5.10 8.77 -22.32
N ARG A 420 5.81 9.62 -21.57
CA ARG A 420 5.20 10.58 -20.63
C ARG A 420 4.39 11.66 -21.36
N ALA A 421 4.89 12.17 -22.47
CA ALA A 421 4.19 13.16 -23.28
C ALA A 421 2.91 12.57 -23.87
N ILE A 422 2.96 11.34 -24.40
CA ILE A 422 1.77 10.64 -24.92
C ILE A 422 0.70 10.48 -23.82
N SER A 423 1.10 10.04 -22.63
CA SER A 423 0.17 9.90 -21.50
C SER A 423 -0.48 11.24 -21.12
N MET A 424 0.29 12.33 -21.14
CA MET A 424 -0.23 13.68 -20.87
C MET A 424 -1.24 14.14 -21.94
N VAL A 425 -0.98 13.85 -23.23
CA VAL A 425 -1.92 14.19 -24.31
C VAL A 425 -3.24 13.44 -24.14
N ILE A 426 -3.19 12.16 -23.76
CA ILE A 426 -4.39 11.35 -23.49
C ILE A 426 -5.14 11.87 -22.26
N ASP A 427 -4.42 12.24 -21.20
CA ASP A 427 -5.02 12.80 -19.98
C ASP A 427 -5.72 14.14 -20.24
N GLU A 428 -5.10 15.04 -21.00
CA GLU A 428 -5.72 16.30 -21.44
C GLU A 428 -6.94 16.07 -22.34
N CYS A 429 -6.87 15.09 -23.25
CA CYS A 429 -8.01 14.68 -24.06
C CYS A 429 -9.20 14.23 -23.19
N TYR A 430 -8.93 13.40 -22.19
CA TYR A 430 -9.94 12.89 -21.27
C TYR A 430 -10.59 14.01 -20.46
N ARG A 431 -9.79 14.95 -19.97
CA ARG A 431 -10.25 16.03 -19.07
C ARG A 431 -11.00 17.14 -19.81
N ARG A 432 -10.56 17.52 -21.01
CA ARG A 432 -11.17 18.64 -21.76
C ARG A 432 -12.33 18.23 -22.65
N ILE A 433 -12.19 17.11 -23.36
CA ILE A 433 -13.16 16.70 -24.39
C ILE A 433 -14.11 15.62 -23.85
N GLY A 434 -13.56 14.67 -23.10
CA GLY A 434 -14.31 13.60 -22.46
C GLY A 434 -14.08 12.21 -23.07
N LEU A 435 -14.73 11.22 -22.47
CA LEU A 435 -14.43 9.80 -22.64
C LEU A 435 -14.46 9.28 -24.08
N LYS A 436 -15.52 9.63 -24.84
CA LYS A 436 -15.77 9.02 -26.15
C LYS A 436 -14.65 9.36 -27.15
N GLU A 437 -14.31 10.63 -27.27
CA GLU A 437 -13.27 11.08 -28.19
C GLU A 437 -11.89 10.59 -27.74
N THR A 438 -11.62 10.49 -26.43
CA THR A 438 -10.38 9.88 -25.93
C THR A 438 -10.23 8.43 -26.35
N VAL A 439 -11.30 7.63 -26.31
CA VAL A 439 -11.26 6.22 -26.74
C VAL A 439 -10.95 6.12 -28.24
N VAL A 440 -11.61 6.94 -29.06
CA VAL A 440 -11.37 6.97 -30.52
C VAL A 440 -9.92 7.40 -30.80
N PHE A 441 -9.44 8.42 -30.10
CA PHE A 441 -8.08 8.92 -30.23
C PHE A 441 -7.04 7.86 -29.84
N CYS A 442 -7.26 7.12 -28.75
CA CYS A 442 -6.39 6.02 -28.33
C CYS A 442 -6.29 4.90 -29.38
N ASP A 443 -7.42 4.50 -29.99
CA ASP A 443 -7.44 3.50 -31.06
C ASP A 443 -6.68 4.00 -32.30
N GLN A 444 -6.87 5.26 -32.69
CA GLN A 444 -6.15 5.86 -33.82
C GLN A 444 -4.64 5.96 -33.55
N LEU A 445 -4.23 6.38 -32.35
CA LEU A 445 -2.84 6.41 -31.93
C LEU A 445 -2.19 5.02 -31.98
N MET A 446 -2.94 3.97 -31.62
CA MET A 446 -2.48 2.60 -31.74
C MET A 446 -2.19 2.22 -33.19
N TYR A 447 -3.14 2.46 -34.10
CA TYR A 447 -2.97 2.12 -35.52
C TYR A 447 -1.80 2.88 -36.16
N VAL A 448 -1.70 4.19 -35.91
CA VAL A 448 -0.60 5.03 -36.41
C VAL A 448 0.74 4.57 -35.82
N GLY A 449 0.78 4.33 -34.50
CA GLY A 449 1.99 3.90 -33.81
C GLY A 449 2.52 2.57 -34.35
N PHE A 450 1.67 1.55 -34.54
CA PHE A 450 2.11 0.28 -35.15
C PHE A 450 2.58 0.44 -36.60
N SER A 451 1.86 1.22 -37.41
CA SER A 451 2.25 1.46 -38.81
C SER A 451 3.62 2.14 -38.89
N MET A 452 3.85 3.17 -38.07
CA MET A 452 5.11 3.92 -38.04
C MET A 452 6.25 3.12 -37.39
N ALA A 453 5.96 2.29 -36.39
CA ALA A 453 6.95 1.39 -35.81
C ALA A 453 7.43 0.35 -36.82
N ALA A 454 6.55 -0.18 -37.67
CA ALA A 454 6.96 -1.10 -38.74
C ALA A 454 7.79 -0.37 -39.81
N LYS A 455 7.40 0.85 -40.20
CA LYS A 455 8.11 1.66 -41.20
C LYS A 455 9.47 2.17 -40.71
N SER A 456 9.65 2.38 -39.41
CA SER A 456 10.89 2.90 -38.85
C SER A 456 12.07 1.94 -39.03
N GLY A 457 11.81 0.63 -39.19
CA GLY A 457 12.84 -0.37 -39.39
C GLY A 457 13.84 -0.48 -38.22
N VAL A 458 13.47 0.00 -37.03
CA VAL A 458 14.33 -0.02 -35.85
C VAL A 458 14.68 -1.48 -35.51
N SER A 459 15.99 -1.74 -35.39
CA SER A 459 16.56 -3.06 -35.11
C SER A 459 17.61 -2.94 -34.01
N ILE A 460 18.05 -4.05 -33.43
CA ILE A 460 19.16 -4.07 -32.46
C ILE A 460 20.30 -4.89 -33.06
N GLY A 461 21.39 -4.22 -33.39
CA GLY A 461 22.65 -4.81 -33.81
C GLY A 461 23.72 -4.79 -32.71
N VAL A 462 24.83 -5.49 -32.97
CA VAL A 462 26.02 -5.45 -32.08
C VAL A 462 26.71 -4.08 -32.14
N ASP A 463 26.66 -3.42 -33.29
CA ASP A 463 27.28 -2.10 -33.51
C ASP A 463 26.49 -0.95 -32.88
N ASP A 464 25.21 -1.16 -32.58
CA ASP A 464 24.40 -0.18 -31.84
C ASP A 464 24.89 -0.02 -30.38
N MET A 465 25.61 -1.00 -29.85
CA MET A 465 26.11 -1.02 -28.47
C MET A 465 27.45 -0.28 -28.34
N ILE A 466 27.45 1.05 -28.44
CA ILE A 466 28.68 1.86 -28.43
C ILE A 466 29.37 1.84 -27.05
N VAL A 467 30.58 1.28 -26.99
CA VAL A 467 31.42 1.25 -25.77
C VAL A 467 32.25 2.54 -25.73
N PRO A 468 32.36 3.23 -24.58
CA PRO A 468 33.16 4.44 -24.48
C PRO A 468 34.65 4.15 -24.66
N ASP A 469 35.34 4.94 -25.49
CA ASP A 469 36.80 4.83 -25.67
C ASP A 469 37.58 5.19 -24.40
N THR A 470 37.00 6.04 -23.53
CA THR A 470 37.55 6.47 -22.23
C THR A 470 37.45 5.39 -21.15
N LYS A 471 36.67 4.32 -21.36
CA LYS A 471 36.42 3.28 -20.36
C LYS A 471 37.70 2.65 -19.80
N PRO A 472 38.71 2.23 -20.61
CA PRO A 472 39.94 1.63 -20.09
C PRO A 472 40.72 2.57 -19.16
N GLU A 473 40.74 3.87 -19.46
CA GLU A 473 41.41 4.90 -18.65
C GLU A 473 40.71 5.09 -17.30
N ARG A 474 39.36 5.13 -17.30
CA ARG A 474 38.56 5.22 -16.06
C ARG A 474 38.74 4.00 -15.17
N LEU A 475 38.77 2.80 -15.77
CA LEU A 475 39.01 1.57 -15.04
C LEU A 475 40.43 1.55 -14.44
N ALA A 476 41.44 1.97 -15.19
CA ALA A 476 42.81 2.04 -14.67
C ALA A 476 42.94 3.02 -13.48
N THR A 477 42.23 4.15 -13.54
CA THR A 477 42.19 5.14 -12.45
C THR A 477 41.55 4.54 -11.20
N ALA A 478 40.39 3.89 -11.34
CA ALA A 478 39.70 3.23 -10.22
C ALA A 478 40.55 2.08 -9.63
N GLU A 479 41.21 1.28 -10.46
CA GLU A 479 42.12 0.22 -10.01
C GLU A 479 43.31 0.78 -9.23
N GLN A 480 43.87 1.93 -9.66
CA GLN A 480 44.96 2.59 -8.97
C GLN A 480 44.51 3.17 -7.61
N GLU A 481 43.32 3.77 -7.55
CA GLU A 481 42.72 4.23 -6.28
C GLU A 481 42.50 3.06 -5.32
N VAL A 482 41.91 1.95 -5.79
CA VAL A 482 41.72 0.73 -4.99
C VAL A 482 43.06 0.17 -4.50
N LYS A 483 44.09 0.17 -5.35
CA LYS A 483 45.44 -0.24 -4.96
C LYS A 483 46.00 0.65 -3.85
N SER A 484 45.82 1.96 -3.94
CA SER A 484 46.25 2.90 -2.89
C SER A 484 45.51 2.66 -1.56
N ILE A 485 44.22 2.32 -1.59
CA ILE A 485 43.44 1.95 -0.41
C ILE A 485 43.91 0.61 0.17
N GLN A 486 44.26 -0.34 -0.69
CA GLN A 486 44.82 -1.62 -0.26
C GLN A 486 46.22 -1.46 0.36
N GLU A 487 47.04 -0.56 -0.18
CA GLU A 487 48.34 -0.19 0.38
C GLU A 487 48.16 0.49 1.74
N GLN A 488 47.23 1.45 1.86
CA GLN A 488 46.84 2.08 3.13
C GLN A 488 46.41 1.03 4.17
N TYR A 489 45.59 0.06 3.79
CA TYR A 489 45.21 -1.06 4.65
C TYR A 489 46.42 -1.92 5.05
N SER A 490 47.29 -2.28 4.09
CA SER A 490 48.50 -3.07 4.38
C SER A 490 49.49 -2.34 5.29
N SER A 491 49.49 -1.00 5.24
CA SER A 491 50.27 -0.13 6.13
C SER A 491 49.58 0.15 7.47
N GLY A 492 48.34 -0.32 7.67
CA GLY A 492 47.58 -0.16 8.93
C GLY A 492 46.81 1.16 9.08
N LEU A 493 46.77 2.02 8.05
CA LEU A 493 46.07 3.31 8.06
C LEU A 493 44.52 3.19 8.01
N LEU A 494 44.00 2.02 7.62
CA LEU A 494 42.57 1.77 7.48
C LEU A 494 42.21 0.45 8.15
N THR A 495 41.01 0.39 8.71
CA THR A 495 40.42 -0.89 9.14
C THR A 495 39.86 -1.66 7.92
N ASP A 496 39.69 -2.98 8.04
CA ASP A 496 39.15 -3.78 6.91
C ASP A 496 37.72 -3.37 6.52
N GLY A 497 36.91 -2.95 7.50
CA GLY A 497 35.56 -2.43 7.25
C GLY A 497 35.58 -1.11 6.47
N GLU A 498 36.47 -0.19 6.80
CA GLU A 498 36.64 1.07 6.07
C GLU A 498 37.23 0.84 4.68
N ARG A 499 38.21 -0.05 4.56
CA ARG A 499 38.76 -0.50 3.27
C ARG A 499 37.65 -1.03 2.37
N TYR A 500 36.86 -1.98 2.85
CA TYR A 500 35.75 -2.56 2.10
C TYR A 500 34.75 -1.51 1.62
N ASN A 501 34.30 -0.60 2.51
CA ASN A 501 33.36 0.45 2.15
C ASN A 501 33.93 1.42 1.11
N LYS A 502 35.19 1.86 1.29
CA LYS A 502 35.86 2.74 0.31
C LYS A 502 36.03 2.08 -1.05
N VAL A 503 36.42 0.81 -1.09
CA VAL A 503 36.55 0.05 -2.36
C VAL A 503 35.20 -0.05 -3.08
N VAL A 504 34.13 -0.36 -2.33
CA VAL A 504 32.77 -0.41 -2.88
C VAL A 504 32.34 0.96 -3.42
N ASP A 505 32.63 2.04 -2.70
CA ASP A 505 32.26 3.40 -3.12
C ASP A 505 33.03 3.84 -4.37
N ILE A 506 34.34 3.53 -4.47
CA ILE A 506 35.16 3.79 -5.67
C ILE A 506 34.58 3.08 -6.89
N TRP A 507 34.28 1.79 -6.77
CA TRP A 507 33.70 1.03 -7.88
C TRP A 507 32.29 1.46 -8.26
N THR A 508 31.50 1.91 -7.28
CA THR A 508 30.18 2.50 -7.54
C THR A 508 30.31 3.78 -8.36
N HIS A 509 31.21 4.67 -7.94
CA HIS A 509 31.48 5.92 -8.64
C HIS A 509 32.03 5.68 -10.06
N ALA A 510 33.02 4.80 -10.21
CA ALA A 510 33.56 4.42 -11.52
C ALA A 510 32.48 3.87 -12.45
N SER A 511 31.56 3.05 -11.93
CA SER A 511 30.44 2.52 -12.71
C SER A 511 29.44 3.59 -13.12
N GLU A 512 29.25 4.66 -12.34
CA GLU A 512 28.40 5.80 -12.70
C GLU A 512 29.07 6.67 -13.77
N VAL A 513 30.35 7.01 -13.59
CA VAL A 513 31.11 7.80 -14.58
C VAL A 513 31.14 7.12 -15.95
N VAL A 514 31.43 5.82 -16.00
CA VAL A 514 31.42 5.06 -17.27
C VAL A 514 30.01 5.04 -17.90
N ALA A 515 28.95 4.99 -17.07
CA ALA A 515 27.58 5.03 -17.58
C ALA A 515 27.24 6.39 -18.17
N ASP A 516 27.63 7.47 -17.52
CA ASP A 516 27.38 8.84 -17.99
C ASP A 516 28.15 9.15 -19.26
N GLU A 517 29.42 8.72 -19.36
CA GLU A 517 30.22 8.86 -20.59
C GLU A 517 29.63 8.06 -21.74
N MET A 518 29.18 6.82 -21.49
CA MET A 518 28.47 6.00 -22.47
C MET A 518 27.17 6.66 -22.94
N MET A 519 26.36 7.17 -22.01
CA MET A 519 25.11 7.84 -22.38
C MET A 519 25.37 9.11 -23.19
N LYS A 520 26.39 9.92 -22.84
CA LYS A 520 26.76 11.10 -23.63
C LYS A 520 27.23 10.73 -25.04
N GLY A 521 28.01 9.65 -25.16
CA GLY A 521 28.53 9.15 -26.43
C GLY A 521 27.44 8.58 -27.36
N ILE A 522 26.47 7.84 -26.81
CA ILE A 522 25.36 7.29 -27.61
C ILE A 522 24.26 8.32 -27.92
N GLN A 523 24.16 9.38 -27.12
CA GLN A 523 23.10 10.39 -27.25
C GLN A 523 23.31 11.32 -28.44
N HIS A 524 24.54 11.56 -28.88
CA HIS A 524 24.85 12.57 -29.88
C HIS A 524 25.58 11.96 -31.08
N GLU A 525 25.25 12.44 -32.28
CA GLU A 525 25.94 12.12 -33.53
C GLU A 525 26.28 13.42 -34.28
N VAL A 526 27.41 13.43 -34.98
CA VAL A 526 27.82 14.60 -35.78
C VAL A 526 27.19 14.47 -37.16
N VAL A 527 26.39 15.47 -37.55
CA VAL A 527 25.69 15.53 -38.84
C VAL A 527 26.08 16.82 -39.56
N VAL A 528 26.15 16.77 -40.89
CA VAL A 528 26.43 17.94 -41.72
C VAL A 528 25.13 18.69 -42.00
N ASP A 529 25.06 19.96 -41.60
CA ASP A 529 23.92 20.84 -41.84
C ASP A 529 23.84 21.29 -43.32
N VAL A 530 22.75 21.94 -43.71
CA VAL A 530 22.49 22.46 -45.06
C VAL A 530 23.60 23.42 -45.53
N ASP A 531 24.18 24.17 -44.60
CA ASP A 531 25.29 25.12 -44.84
C ASP A 531 26.68 24.44 -44.88
N GLY A 532 26.76 23.11 -44.74
CA GLY A 532 28.01 22.34 -44.79
C GLY A 532 28.80 22.31 -43.47
N ASN A 533 28.22 22.82 -42.37
CA ASN A 533 28.85 22.81 -41.04
C ASN A 533 28.58 21.50 -40.30
N GLU A 534 29.55 21.02 -39.52
CA GLU A 534 29.35 19.89 -38.60
C GLU A 534 28.58 20.37 -37.36
N VAL A 535 27.37 19.83 -37.19
CA VAL A 535 26.48 20.14 -36.06
C VAL A 535 26.23 18.87 -35.27
N VAL A 536 26.28 18.99 -33.96
CA VAL A 536 25.95 17.89 -33.04
C VAL A 536 24.44 17.74 -32.98
N HIS A 537 23.94 16.59 -33.42
CA HIS A 537 22.52 16.23 -33.43
C HIS A 537 22.26 15.09 -32.43
N GLU A 538 21.01 14.95 -31.96
CA GLU A 538 20.65 13.77 -31.18
C GLU A 538 20.69 12.50 -32.04
N SER A 539 21.27 11.43 -31.53
CA SER A 539 21.54 10.23 -32.32
C SER A 539 20.28 9.44 -32.67
N PHE A 540 20.22 8.90 -33.88
CA PHE A 540 19.23 7.92 -34.33
C PHE A 540 19.61 6.45 -34.02
N ASN A 541 20.58 6.22 -33.13
CA ASN A 541 20.89 4.89 -32.63
C ASN A 541 19.64 4.21 -32.03
N SER A 542 19.38 2.97 -32.44
CA SER A 542 18.18 2.21 -32.05
C SER A 542 18.07 1.98 -30.54
N ILE A 543 19.18 1.64 -29.87
CA ILE A 543 19.20 1.38 -28.42
C ILE A 543 18.90 2.68 -27.66
N TYR A 544 19.48 3.79 -28.10
CA TYR A 544 19.18 5.11 -27.53
C TYR A 544 17.71 5.49 -27.74
N MET A 545 17.18 5.34 -28.96
CA MET A 545 15.78 5.62 -29.27
C MET A 545 14.80 4.80 -28.40
N MET A 546 15.07 3.51 -28.19
CA MET A 546 14.23 2.66 -27.35
C MET A 546 14.18 3.14 -25.89
N ALA A 547 15.32 3.59 -25.36
CA ALA A 547 15.41 4.10 -24.00
C ALA A 547 14.87 5.53 -23.84
N ASP A 548 15.20 6.46 -24.75
CA ASP A 548 14.75 7.85 -24.71
C ASP A 548 13.23 7.98 -24.93
N SER A 549 12.67 7.18 -25.85
CA SER A 549 11.23 7.11 -26.06
C SER A 549 10.49 6.59 -24.82
N GLY A 550 11.16 5.83 -23.96
CA GLY A 550 10.57 5.10 -22.84
C GLY A 550 9.73 3.89 -23.28
N ALA A 551 9.89 3.44 -24.52
CA ALA A 551 9.23 2.24 -25.05
C ALA A 551 9.72 0.99 -24.32
N ARG A 552 11.05 0.79 -24.28
CA ARG A 552 11.71 -0.31 -23.57
C ARG A 552 13.18 0.02 -23.39
N GLY A 553 13.75 -0.33 -22.24
CA GLY A 553 15.14 0.01 -21.91
C GLY A 553 15.22 1.03 -20.79
N SER A 554 16.20 0.88 -19.92
CA SER A 554 16.58 1.88 -18.93
C SER A 554 18.07 2.21 -19.06
N PRO A 555 18.53 3.38 -18.60
CA PRO A 555 19.95 3.70 -18.57
C PRO A 555 20.78 2.63 -17.86
N ALA A 556 20.23 2.01 -16.81
CA ALA A 556 20.88 0.90 -16.11
C ALA A 556 21.03 -0.37 -16.96
N GLN A 557 20.09 -0.65 -17.87
CA GLN A 557 20.18 -1.77 -18.82
C GLN A 557 21.19 -1.47 -19.94
N ILE A 558 21.17 -0.25 -20.49
CA ILE A 558 22.16 0.17 -21.51
C ILE A 558 23.57 0.12 -20.93
N ARG A 559 23.74 0.57 -19.67
CA ARG A 559 25.01 0.48 -18.95
C ARG A 559 25.56 -0.95 -18.91
N GLN A 560 24.71 -1.96 -18.73
CA GLN A 560 25.16 -3.36 -18.74
C GLN A 560 25.50 -3.87 -20.15
N LEU A 561 24.87 -3.31 -21.19
CA LEU A 561 25.12 -3.69 -22.58
C LEU A 561 26.46 -3.15 -23.09
N ALA A 562 26.74 -1.86 -22.86
CA ALA A 562 27.88 -1.17 -23.48
C ALA A 562 28.85 -0.48 -22.49
N GLY A 563 28.43 -0.22 -21.25
CA GLY A 563 29.29 0.36 -20.22
C GLY A 563 30.07 -0.70 -19.45
N MET A 564 29.63 -0.99 -18.23
CA MET A 564 30.09 -2.12 -17.42
C MET A 564 28.94 -2.63 -16.56
N ARG A 565 28.97 -3.90 -16.16
CA ARG A 565 27.90 -4.47 -15.33
C ARG A 565 27.95 -4.02 -13.86
N GLY A 566 29.14 -3.75 -13.33
CA GLY A 566 29.34 -3.18 -12.00
C GLY A 566 29.31 -4.19 -10.85
N LEU A 567 28.96 -3.73 -9.66
CA LEU A 567 29.00 -4.50 -8.40
C LEU A 567 27.75 -5.36 -8.21
N MET A 568 27.95 -6.62 -7.79
CA MET A 568 26.89 -7.60 -7.57
C MET A 568 26.65 -7.89 -6.08
N ALA A 569 25.42 -8.23 -5.72
CA ALA A 569 25.08 -8.64 -4.35
C ALA A 569 25.20 -10.16 -4.15
N LYS A 570 25.72 -10.56 -2.99
CA LYS A 570 25.69 -11.94 -2.50
C LYS A 570 24.28 -12.33 -2.02
N PRO A 571 24.00 -13.63 -1.84
CA PRO A 571 22.70 -14.08 -1.32
C PRO A 571 22.36 -13.53 0.07
N ASP A 572 23.36 -13.20 0.89
CA ASP A 572 23.20 -12.55 2.20
C ASP A 572 22.84 -11.05 2.11
N GLY A 573 22.96 -10.43 0.94
CA GLY A 573 22.72 -9.01 0.70
C GLY A 573 23.96 -8.11 0.78
N SER A 574 25.12 -8.64 1.16
CA SER A 574 26.39 -7.91 1.10
C SER A 574 26.86 -7.74 -0.35
N ILE A 575 27.59 -6.66 -0.62
CA ILE A 575 28.13 -6.38 -1.96
C ILE A 575 29.45 -7.14 -2.17
N ILE A 576 29.67 -7.71 -3.35
CA ILE A 576 30.94 -8.34 -3.70
C ILE A 576 31.91 -7.22 -4.10
N GLU A 577 33.06 -7.12 -3.42
CA GLU A 577 34.06 -6.08 -3.67
C GLU A 577 34.70 -6.17 -5.06
N THR A 578 34.66 -7.36 -5.70
CA THR A 578 35.14 -7.57 -7.06
C THR A 578 34.03 -7.23 -8.07
N PRO A 579 34.16 -6.13 -8.83
CA PRO A 579 33.16 -5.74 -9.82
C PRO A 579 33.25 -6.59 -11.09
N ILE A 580 32.19 -6.52 -11.90
CA ILE A 580 32.20 -6.99 -13.28
C ILE A 580 32.48 -5.77 -14.19
N THR A 581 33.74 -5.61 -14.58
CA THR A 581 34.22 -4.52 -15.47
C THR A 581 33.79 -4.71 -16.92
N ALA A 582 33.53 -5.95 -17.33
CA ALA A 582 33.04 -6.27 -18.66
C ALA A 582 31.55 -5.91 -18.84
N ASN A 583 31.15 -5.72 -20.09
CA ASN A 583 29.75 -5.57 -20.51
C ASN A 583 29.29 -6.77 -21.36
N PHE A 584 28.02 -6.79 -21.78
CA PHE A 584 27.50 -7.89 -22.59
C PHE A 584 28.05 -7.94 -24.02
N ARG A 585 28.45 -6.80 -24.59
CA ARG A 585 29.10 -6.75 -25.92
C ARG A 585 30.48 -7.40 -25.89
N GLU A 586 31.28 -7.13 -24.86
CA GLU A 586 32.62 -7.67 -24.64
C GLU A 586 32.59 -9.15 -24.22
N GLY A 587 31.52 -9.57 -23.54
CA GLY A 587 31.37 -10.91 -23.00
C GLY A 587 31.88 -11.03 -21.56
N LEU A 588 31.36 -12.01 -20.82
CA LEU A 588 31.72 -12.26 -19.42
C LEU A 588 32.62 -13.48 -19.31
N ASN A 589 33.69 -13.37 -18.51
CA ASN A 589 34.51 -14.54 -18.18
C ASN A 589 33.77 -15.46 -17.17
N VAL A 590 34.28 -16.68 -16.97
CA VAL A 590 33.62 -17.71 -16.14
C VAL A 590 33.37 -17.22 -14.71
N LEU A 591 34.33 -16.49 -14.12
CA LEU A 591 34.22 -16.00 -12.75
C LEU A 591 33.17 -14.88 -12.63
N GLN A 592 33.19 -13.91 -13.54
CA GLN A 592 32.22 -12.81 -13.61
C GLN A 592 30.80 -13.33 -13.85
N TYR A 593 30.65 -14.29 -14.76
CA TYR A 593 29.37 -14.95 -14.99
C TYR A 593 28.89 -15.67 -13.73
N PHE A 594 29.75 -16.45 -13.07
CA PHE A 594 29.42 -17.15 -11.82
C PHE A 594 29.01 -16.19 -10.69
N ILE A 595 29.73 -15.08 -10.52
CA ILE A 595 29.38 -14.01 -9.56
C ILE A 595 27.98 -13.46 -9.87
N SER A 596 27.69 -13.16 -11.14
CA SER A 596 26.38 -12.68 -11.59
C SER A 596 25.24 -13.68 -11.32
N THR A 597 25.51 -14.99 -11.29
CA THR A 597 24.45 -15.98 -11.04
C THR A 597 23.85 -15.91 -9.63
N HIS A 598 24.62 -15.44 -8.63
CA HIS A 598 24.15 -15.36 -7.24
C HIS A 598 23.00 -14.35 -7.09
N GLY A 599 23.22 -13.14 -7.60
CA GLY A 599 22.19 -12.08 -7.61
C GLY A 599 20.96 -12.50 -8.42
N ALA A 600 21.18 -13.03 -9.63
CA ALA A 600 20.09 -13.48 -10.51
C ALA A 600 19.23 -14.59 -9.88
N ARG A 601 19.85 -15.61 -9.28
CA ARG A 601 19.14 -16.71 -8.61
C ARG A 601 18.37 -16.22 -7.39
N LYS A 602 18.96 -15.33 -6.58
CA LYS A 602 18.27 -14.71 -5.44
C LYS A 602 17.07 -13.90 -5.92
N GLY A 603 17.21 -13.07 -6.95
CA GLY A 603 16.11 -12.30 -7.54
C GLY A 603 14.95 -13.18 -8.01
N LEU A 604 15.24 -14.30 -8.68
CA LEU A 604 14.23 -15.29 -9.09
C LEU A 604 13.53 -15.94 -7.89
N ALA A 605 14.30 -16.41 -6.90
CA ALA A 605 13.75 -17.05 -5.70
C ALA A 605 12.89 -16.09 -4.88
N ASP A 606 13.36 -14.85 -4.70
CA ASP A 606 12.61 -13.80 -4.01
C ASP A 606 11.31 -13.47 -4.74
N THR A 607 11.33 -13.36 -6.07
CA THR A 607 10.12 -13.11 -6.87
C THR A 607 9.10 -14.23 -6.66
N ALA A 608 9.53 -15.50 -6.72
CA ALA A 608 8.65 -16.64 -6.53
C ALA A 608 8.06 -16.72 -5.12
N LEU A 609 8.83 -16.40 -4.08
CA LEU A 609 8.40 -16.49 -2.68
C LEU A 609 7.60 -15.25 -2.23
N LYS A 610 8.07 -14.04 -2.57
CA LYS A 610 7.48 -12.77 -2.10
C LYS A 610 6.14 -12.44 -2.77
N THR A 611 5.89 -12.94 -3.99
CA THR A 611 4.58 -12.81 -4.66
C THR A 611 3.43 -13.36 -3.80
N ALA A 612 3.65 -14.48 -3.11
CA ALA A 612 2.65 -15.07 -2.21
C ALA A 612 2.34 -14.16 -1.01
N ASN A 613 3.34 -13.46 -0.49
CA ASN A 613 3.18 -12.53 0.63
C ASN A 613 2.35 -11.30 0.24
N SER A 614 2.57 -10.76 -0.97
CA SER A 614 1.78 -9.63 -1.48
C SER A 614 0.32 -9.98 -1.73
N GLY A 615 0.06 -11.11 -2.40
CA GLY A 615 -1.31 -11.59 -2.59
C GLY A 615 -2.02 -11.84 -1.25
N TYR A 616 -1.28 -12.30 -0.24
CA TYR A 616 -1.82 -12.49 1.11
C TYR A 616 -2.08 -11.17 1.84
N LEU A 617 -1.23 -10.15 1.69
CA LEU A 617 -1.47 -8.81 2.22
C LEU A 617 -2.70 -8.17 1.56
N THR A 618 -2.78 -8.20 0.24
CA THR A 618 -3.93 -7.69 -0.55
C THR A 618 -5.24 -8.28 -0.04
N ARG A 619 -5.25 -9.61 0.15
CA ARG A 619 -6.39 -10.31 0.73
C ARG A 619 -6.76 -9.78 2.12
N ARG A 620 -5.78 -9.60 3.02
CA ARG A 620 -6.03 -9.08 4.38
C ARG A 620 -6.60 -7.66 4.34
N LEU A 621 -6.11 -6.82 3.43
CA LEU A 621 -6.62 -5.46 3.24
C LEU A 621 -8.09 -5.49 2.78
N VAL A 622 -8.43 -6.34 1.80
CA VAL A 622 -9.82 -6.51 1.33
C VAL A 622 -10.70 -7.03 2.48
N ASP A 623 -10.24 -8.03 3.23
CA ASP A 623 -11.00 -8.63 4.33
C ASP A 623 -11.30 -7.63 5.48
N VAL A 624 -10.49 -6.57 5.63
CA VAL A 624 -10.77 -5.48 6.58
C VAL A 624 -11.67 -4.40 5.98
N CYS A 625 -11.48 -4.07 4.70
CA CYS A 625 -12.06 -2.87 4.09
C CYS A 625 -13.32 -3.12 3.27
N GLN A 626 -13.68 -4.37 2.99
CA GLN A 626 -14.82 -4.74 2.15
C GLN A 626 -16.16 -4.09 2.56
N ASP A 627 -16.37 -3.78 3.83
CA ASP A 627 -17.65 -3.25 4.31
C ASP A 627 -17.76 -1.73 4.12
N LEU A 628 -16.74 -1.11 3.52
CA LEU A 628 -16.65 0.34 3.32
C LEU A 628 -17.14 0.74 1.92
N VAL A 629 -18.36 1.27 1.90
CA VAL A 629 -19.08 1.75 0.73
C VAL A 629 -19.42 3.23 0.91
N VAL A 630 -19.54 3.97 -0.18
CA VAL A 630 -20.05 5.35 -0.17
C VAL A 630 -21.57 5.32 -0.01
N ASN A 631 -22.09 5.73 1.14
CA ASN A 631 -23.52 5.65 1.47
C ASN A 631 -24.20 7.01 1.54
N ASP A 632 -23.46 8.06 1.88
CA ASP A 632 -23.97 9.41 2.04
C ASP A 632 -23.26 10.35 1.06
N ASP A 633 -23.88 11.48 0.72
CA ASP A 633 -23.23 12.50 -0.12
C ASP A 633 -22.32 13.38 0.75
N ASP A 634 -22.82 13.86 1.89
CA ASP A 634 -22.06 14.64 2.85
C ASP A 634 -22.39 14.26 4.31
N CYS A 635 -21.36 14.03 5.13
CA CYS A 635 -21.51 13.80 6.57
C CYS A 635 -21.53 15.10 7.41
N GLY A 636 -21.29 16.27 6.80
CA GLY A 636 -21.33 17.58 7.47
C GLY A 636 -20.13 17.89 8.37
N THR A 637 -19.11 17.04 8.41
CA THR A 637 -17.92 17.29 9.24
C THR A 637 -17.12 18.49 8.74
N LYS A 638 -16.65 19.31 9.68
CA LYS A 638 -15.70 20.41 9.43
C LYS A 638 -14.25 20.00 9.70
N GLN A 639 -14.02 18.76 10.15
CA GLN A 639 -12.70 18.24 10.45
C GLN A 639 -12.01 17.74 9.18
N GLY A 640 -10.74 18.10 9.06
CA GLY A 640 -9.90 17.73 7.92
C GLY A 640 -8.45 17.53 8.32
N ILE A 641 -7.68 16.93 7.43
CA ILE A 641 -6.23 16.78 7.59
C ILE A 641 -5.52 17.93 6.88
N LEU A 642 -4.45 18.44 7.48
CA LEU A 642 -3.58 19.42 6.85
C LEU A 642 -2.61 18.69 5.92
N LEU A 643 -2.62 19.04 4.63
CA LEU A 643 -1.69 18.53 3.63
C LEU A 643 -0.71 19.61 3.19
N ASP A 644 0.53 19.18 3.00
CA ASP A 644 1.69 19.96 2.57
C ASP A 644 2.46 19.23 1.46
N ALA A 645 3.39 19.92 0.78
CA ALA A 645 4.33 19.27 -0.12
C ALA A 645 5.30 18.38 0.66
N VAL A 646 5.67 17.22 0.10
CA VAL A 646 6.63 16.33 0.76
C VAL A 646 8.05 16.72 0.36
N VAL A 647 8.76 17.36 1.29
CA VAL A 647 10.14 17.77 1.11
C VAL A 647 11.07 16.80 1.81
N GLN A 648 12.05 16.24 1.09
CA GLN A 648 13.06 15.35 1.64
C GLN A 648 14.45 15.81 1.21
N GLY A 649 15.32 16.14 2.17
CA GLY A 649 16.68 16.63 1.87
C GLY A 649 16.71 17.95 1.08
N GLY A 650 15.62 18.72 1.10
CA GLY A 650 15.47 19.96 0.32
C GLY A 650 14.96 19.80 -1.10
N GLU A 651 14.73 18.57 -1.56
CA GLU A 651 14.01 18.32 -2.80
C GLU A 651 12.52 18.17 -2.52
N VAL A 652 11.68 18.84 -3.31
CA VAL A 652 10.24 18.58 -3.33
C VAL A 652 10.04 17.24 -4.06
N MET A 653 9.83 16.18 -3.29
CA MET A 653 9.62 14.84 -3.83
C MET A 653 8.22 14.69 -4.42
N VAL A 654 7.23 15.31 -3.78
CA VAL A 654 5.84 15.35 -4.26
C VAL A 654 5.28 16.75 -4.04
N PRO A 655 4.83 17.43 -5.11
CA PRO A 655 4.22 18.75 -4.99
C PRO A 655 2.88 18.66 -4.26
N LEU A 656 2.45 19.78 -3.68
CA LEU A 656 1.15 19.85 -3.01
C LEU A 656 0.00 19.49 -3.97
N THR A 657 0.11 19.94 -5.22
CA THR A 657 -0.89 19.80 -6.29
C THR A 657 -1.29 18.34 -6.54
N ASP A 658 -0.31 17.44 -6.65
CA ASP A 658 -0.54 16.01 -6.81
C ASP A 658 -1.28 15.38 -5.61
N ARG A 659 -1.08 15.91 -4.39
CA ARG A 659 -1.70 15.36 -3.16
C ARG A 659 -3.13 15.81 -2.95
N ILE A 660 -3.43 17.05 -3.36
CA ILE A 660 -4.74 17.69 -3.14
C ILE A 660 -5.73 17.43 -4.29
N LEU A 661 -5.25 17.04 -5.47
CA LEU A 661 -6.11 16.81 -6.64
C LEU A 661 -7.27 15.86 -6.32
N GLY A 662 -8.48 16.31 -6.63
CA GLY A 662 -9.72 15.57 -6.43
C GLY A 662 -10.10 15.38 -4.96
N ARG A 663 -9.58 16.19 -4.04
CA ARG A 663 -10.05 16.27 -2.64
C ARG A 663 -11.00 17.44 -2.45
N VAL A 664 -11.69 17.44 -1.31
CA VAL A 664 -12.64 18.51 -0.95
C VAL A 664 -12.05 19.36 0.17
N VAL A 665 -12.15 20.68 0.00
CA VAL A 665 -11.65 21.67 0.96
C VAL A 665 -12.50 21.66 2.24
N SER A 666 -11.85 21.66 3.41
CA SER A 666 -12.53 21.67 4.71
C SER A 666 -12.74 23.07 5.27
N GLU A 667 -11.78 23.97 5.03
CA GLU A 667 -11.77 25.35 5.53
C GLU A 667 -11.46 26.33 4.39
N LYS A 668 -11.90 27.59 4.52
CA LYS A 668 -11.67 28.61 3.48
C LYS A 668 -10.17 28.73 3.18
N VAL A 669 -9.80 28.67 1.91
CA VAL A 669 -8.42 28.90 1.46
C VAL A 669 -8.35 30.33 0.93
N ALA A 670 -7.49 31.15 1.54
CA ALA A 670 -7.29 32.53 1.15
C ALA A 670 -5.85 32.74 0.63
N SER A 671 -5.69 33.64 -0.33
CA SER A 671 -4.38 34.09 -0.80
C SER A 671 -3.62 34.80 0.32
N PRO A 672 -2.29 34.96 0.19
CA PRO A 672 -1.52 35.80 1.11
C PRO A 672 -2.05 37.24 1.21
N GLN A 673 -2.71 37.76 0.18
CA GLN A 673 -3.35 39.09 0.17
C GLN A 673 -4.78 39.10 0.76
N GLY A 674 -5.30 37.97 1.25
CA GLY A 674 -6.61 37.85 1.90
C GLY A 674 -7.80 37.60 0.96
N GLN A 675 -7.58 37.39 -0.33
CA GLN A 675 -8.63 37.01 -1.28
C GLN A 675 -9.02 35.55 -1.08
N VAL A 676 -10.31 35.24 -0.95
CA VAL A 676 -10.77 33.84 -0.85
C VAL A 676 -10.67 33.18 -2.22
N LEU A 677 -9.86 32.12 -2.31
CA LEU A 677 -9.62 31.36 -3.54
C LEU A 677 -10.57 30.17 -3.64
N LEU A 678 -10.68 29.38 -2.57
CA LEU A 678 -11.54 28.19 -2.51
C LEU A 678 -12.46 28.22 -1.30
N LYS A 679 -13.73 27.85 -1.51
CA LYS A 679 -14.74 27.79 -0.45
C LYS A 679 -14.74 26.43 0.25
N PRO A 680 -15.16 26.36 1.53
CA PRO A 680 -15.39 25.07 2.20
C PRO A 680 -16.40 24.23 1.41
N GLY A 681 -16.10 22.94 1.23
CA GLY A 681 -16.96 22.01 0.48
C GLY A 681 -16.72 21.96 -1.02
N GLU A 682 -15.85 22.81 -1.55
CA GLU A 682 -15.46 22.82 -2.97
C GLU A 682 -14.45 21.71 -3.27
N MET A 683 -14.61 21.03 -4.41
CA MET A 683 -13.66 20.02 -4.88
C MET A 683 -12.50 20.71 -5.59
N ILE A 684 -11.28 20.27 -5.30
CA ILE A 684 -10.07 20.74 -5.94
C ILE A 684 -9.91 20.02 -7.28
N ASP A 685 -10.22 20.72 -8.36
CA ASP A 685 -10.00 20.31 -9.75
C ASP A 685 -8.70 20.91 -10.32
N GLU A 686 -8.45 20.70 -11.61
CA GLU A 686 -7.27 21.18 -12.31
C GLU A 686 -7.20 22.72 -12.37
N ALA A 687 -8.34 23.40 -12.48
CA ALA A 687 -8.40 24.87 -12.47
C ALA A 687 -8.09 25.43 -11.08
N ALA A 688 -8.64 24.80 -10.02
CA ALA A 688 -8.31 25.13 -8.64
C ALA A 688 -6.83 24.90 -8.33
N ILE A 689 -6.20 23.89 -8.94
CA ILE A 689 -4.75 23.66 -8.81
C ILE A 689 -3.94 24.80 -9.40
N GLN A 690 -4.30 25.29 -10.59
CA GLN A 690 -3.62 26.44 -11.20
C GLN A 690 -3.71 27.67 -10.29
N LEU A 691 -4.89 27.94 -9.72
CA LEU A 691 -5.07 29.03 -8.76
C LEU A 691 -4.19 28.85 -7.50
N VAL A 692 -4.06 27.62 -7.00
CA VAL A 692 -3.22 27.27 -5.84
C VAL A 692 -1.73 27.49 -6.15
N GLU A 693 -1.28 27.13 -7.35
CA GLU A 693 0.10 27.36 -7.80
C GLU A 693 0.41 28.84 -8.02
N GLU A 694 -0.47 29.58 -8.72
CA GLU A 694 -0.31 31.01 -8.99
C GLU A 694 -0.18 31.84 -7.70
N HIS A 695 -0.94 31.47 -6.67
CA HIS A 695 -0.93 32.15 -5.37
C HIS A 695 0.06 31.54 -4.37
N ASN A 696 0.88 30.55 -4.79
CA ASN A 696 1.92 29.88 -4.00
C ASN A 696 1.45 29.40 -2.62
N ILE A 697 0.33 28.67 -2.58
CA ILE A 697 -0.21 28.14 -1.33
C ILE A 697 0.52 26.85 -0.94
N ASN A 698 1.10 26.83 0.26
CA ASN A 698 1.93 25.71 0.71
C ASN A 698 1.18 24.63 1.50
N GLN A 699 0.04 24.98 2.09
CA GLN A 699 -0.73 24.08 2.97
C GLN A 699 -2.22 24.27 2.78
N ILE A 700 -2.95 23.16 2.70
CA ILE A 700 -4.41 23.17 2.56
C ILE A 700 -5.02 22.13 3.51
N ARG A 701 -6.07 22.52 4.23
CA ARG A 701 -6.86 21.60 5.06
C ARG A 701 -7.97 20.98 4.24
N VAL A 702 -7.87 19.66 4.01
CA VAL A 702 -8.79 18.89 3.17
C VAL A 702 -9.55 17.87 3.99
N ARG A 703 -10.75 17.51 3.53
CA ARG A 703 -11.52 16.41 4.13
C ARG A 703 -10.82 15.07 3.86
N SER A 704 -10.99 14.13 4.78
CA SER A 704 -10.38 12.80 4.71
C SER A 704 -11.40 11.71 5.04
N PRO A 705 -11.25 10.49 4.46
CA PRO A 705 -11.95 9.31 4.92
C PRO A 705 -11.81 9.06 6.42
N VAL A 706 -10.68 9.41 7.04
CA VAL A 706 -10.44 9.16 8.48
C VAL A 706 -11.32 10.07 9.36
N THR A 707 -11.49 11.34 8.98
CA THR A 707 -12.29 12.33 9.74
C THR A 707 -13.79 12.21 9.48
N CYS A 708 -14.21 11.36 8.53
CA CYS A 708 -15.62 11.20 8.16
C CYS A 708 -16.49 10.70 9.33
N GLU A 709 -17.60 11.40 9.58
CA GLU A 709 -18.54 11.13 10.67
C GLU A 709 -19.65 10.13 10.31
N THR A 710 -19.77 9.73 9.04
CA THR A 710 -20.69 8.66 8.61
C THR A 710 -20.49 7.39 9.44
N ARG A 711 -21.57 6.86 10.00
CA ARG A 711 -21.54 5.72 10.93
C ARG A 711 -21.17 4.40 10.25
N TYR A 712 -21.81 4.14 9.12
CA TYR A 712 -21.63 2.93 8.31
C TYR A 712 -21.25 3.37 6.91
N GLY A 713 -19.99 3.18 6.51
CA GLY A 713 -19.47 3.66 5.24
C GLY A 713 -18.71 4.99 5.33
N ILE A 714 -18.63 5.68 4.21
CA ILE A 714 -18.03 7.01 4.03
C ILE A 714 -19.00 7.88 3.20
N CYS A 715 -18.93 9.20 3.34
CA CYS A 715 -19.62 10.13 2.46
C CYS A 715 -18.79 10.52 1.22
N ALA A 716 -19.46 10.87 0.12
CA ALA A 716 -18.80 11.24 -1.13
C ALA A 716 -17.82 12.42 -0.96
N THR A 717 -18.19 13.44 -0.19
CA THR A 717 -17.34 14.63 0.06
C THR A 717 -16.05 14.32 0.81
N CYS A 718 -16.06 13.39 1.78
CA CYS A 718 -14.84 13.00 2.50
C CYS A 718 -13.88 12.16 1.66
N TYR A 719 -14.38 11.45 0.65
CA TYR A 719 -13.54 10.67 -0.28
C TYR A 719 -13.06 11.52 -1.48
N GLY A 720 -13.93 12.41 -1.96
CA GLY A 720 -13.72 13.29 -3.09
C GLY A 720 -13.93 12.57 -4.44
N ARG A 721 -13.05 12.86 -5.38
CA ARG A 721 -13.07 12.34 -6.76
C ARG A 721 -12.79 10.84 -6.82
N ASP A 722 -13.57 10.13 -7.64
CA ASP A 722 -13.24 8.79 -8.10
C ASP A 722 -12.13 8.88 -9.16
N LEU A 723 -10.99 8.27 -8.85
CA LEU A 723 -9.81 8.31 -9.71
C LEU A 723 -9.98 7.45 -10.97
N ALA A 724 -10.90 6.49 -10.99
CA ALA A 724 -11.12 5.64 -12.16
C ALA A 724 -11.95 6.32 -13.26
N ARG A 725 -12.79 7.30 -12.89
CA ARG A 725 -13.74 7.97 -13.80
C ARG A 725 -13.63 9.48 -13.85
N GLY A 726 -12.85 10.08 -12.96
CA GLY A 726 -12.57 11.51 -12.98
C GLY A 726 -13.72 12.42 -12.52
N HIS A 727 -14.80 11.91 -11.94
CA HIS A 727 -15.89 12.72 -11.35
C HIS A 727 -15.99 12.48 -9.83
N LEU A 728 -16.87 13.21 -9.12
CA LEU A 728 -17.16 12.94 -7.70
C LEU A 728 -17.59 11.48 -7.51
N VAL A 729 -17.11 10.81 -6.46
CA VAL A 729 -17.44 9.40 -6.24
C VAL A 729 -18.95 9.18 -6.13
N ASN A 730 -19.45 8.18 -6.85
CA ASN A 730 -20.87 7.84 -6.84
C ASN A 730 -21.25 7.14 -5.53
N ARG A 731 -22.50 7.35 -5.10
CA ARG A 731 -23.14 6.49 -4.09
C ARG A 731 -23.12 5.03 -4.53
N GLY A 732 -22.83 4.15 -3.58
CA GLY A 732 -22.69 2.71 -3.81
C GLY A 732 -21.30 2.26 -4.23
N GLU A 733 -20.34 3.14 -4.53
CA GLU A 733 -19.01 2.69 -4.94
C GLU A 733 -18.26 2.04 -3.75
N ALA A 734 -17.68 0.84 -3.98
CA ALA A 734 -17.01 0.04 -2.96
C ALA A 734 -15.55 0.50 -2.73
N VAL A 735 -15.39 1.73 -2.23
CA VAL A 735 -14.09 2.40 -2.02
C VAL A 735 -13.12 1.60 -1.16
N GLY A 736 -13.61 0.80 -0.21
CA GLY A 736 -12.75 -0.06 0.61
C GLY A 736 -12.04 -1.16 -0.17
N VAL A 737 -12.74 -1.80 -1.12
CA VAL A 737 -12.13 -2.82 -2.00
C VAL A 737 -11.18 -2.15 -2.98
N MET A 738 -11.55 -0.98 -3.54
CA MET A 738 -10.69 -0.22 -4.44
C MET A 738 -9.38 0.21 -3.77
N ALA A 739 -9.44 0.69 -2.53
CA ALA A 739 -8.26 1.07 -1.76
C ALA A 739 -7.34 -0.13 -1.49
N ALA A 740 -7.91 -1.26 -1.07
CA ALA A 740 -7.15 -2.48 -0.83
C ALA A 740 -6.45 -3.00 -2.09
N GLN A 741 -7.12 -2.97 -3.24
CA GLN A 741 -6.53 -3.35 -4.54
C GLN A 741 -5.44 -2.37 -4.99
N SER A 742 -5.69 -1.06 -4.85
CA SER A 742 -4.76 -0.01 -5.27
C SER A 742 -3.46 0.00 -4.47
N ILE A 743 -3.44 -0.61 -3.29
CA ILE A 743 -2.23 -0.84 -2.48
C ILE A 743 -1.63 -2.23 -2.79
N GLY A 744 -2.47 -3.26 -2.90
CA GLY A 744 -2.03 -4.64 -3.02
C GLY A 744 -1.46 -5.04 -4.40
N GLU A 745 -2.04 -4.51 -5.47
CA GLU A 745 -1.60 -4.78 -6.84
C GLU A 745 -0.17 -4.23 -7.07
N PRO A 746 0.13 -2.95 -6.79
CA PRO A 746 1.48 -2.46 -6.96
C PRO A 746 2.46 -3.12 -5.99
N GLY A 747 2.01 -3.47 -4.77
CA GLY A 747 2.81 -4.22 -3.81
C GLY A 747 3.32 -5.56 -4.36
N THR A 748 2.55 -6.19 -5.24
CA THR A 748 2.97 -7.42 -5.94
C THR A 748 3.96 -7.10 -7.04
N GLN A 749 3.73 -6.01 -7.79
CA GLN A 749 4.68 -5.52 -8.78
C GLN A 749 6.04 -5.14 -8.18
N LEU A 750 6.09 -4.57 -6.96
CA LEU A 750 7.34 -4.24 -6.26
C LEU A 750 8.23 -5.48 -6.12
N THR A 751 7.62 -6.60 -5.77
CA THR A 751 8.34 -7.88 -5.61
C THR A 751 8.82 -8.45 -6.94
N MET A 752 8.08 -8.20 -8.04
CA MET A 752 8.45 -8.66 -9.38
C MET A 752 9.51 -7.77 -10.06
N ARG A 753 9.43 -6.44 -9.93
CA ARG A 753 10.42 -5.50 -10.52
C ARG A 753 11.82 -5.64 -9.94
N THR A 754 11.92 -6.16 -8.71
CA THR A 754 13.20 -6.51 -8.07
C THR A 754 14.02 -7.49 -8.94
N PHE A 755 13.39 -8.27 -9.84
CA PHE A 755 14.08 -9.15 -10.79
C PHE A 755 15.08 -8.43 -11.71
N HIS A 756 14.75 -7.22 -12.17
CA HIS A 756 15.61 -6.47 -13.11
C HIS A 756 16.78 -5.75 -12.42
N ILE A 757 16.64 -5.49 -11.11
CA ILE A 757 17.63 -4.77 -10.30
C ILE A 757 18.48 -5.74 -9.48
N GLY A 758 17.97 -6.94 -9.16
CA GLY A 758 18.55 -7.93 -8.24
C GLY A 758 19.93 -8.51 -8.60
N GLY A 759 20.56 -8.02 -9.67
CA GLY A 759 21.97 -8.24 -9.96
C GLY A 759 22.87 -7.08 -9.51
N ALA A 760 22.48 -5.82 -9.76
CA ALA A 760 23.33 -4.66 -9.60
C ALA A 760 22.95 -3.83 -8.36
N ALA A 761 23.92 -3.61 -7.46
CA ALA A 761 23.73 -2.75 -6.31
C ALA A 761 24.02 -1.28 -6.69
N SER A 762 23.10 -0.37 -6.38
CA SER A 762 23.35 1.08 -6.40
C SER A 762 23.08 1.64 -5.01
N ARG A 763 24.11 2.18 -4.36
CA ARG A 763 23.98 2.87 -3.08
C ARG A 763 23.78 4.35 -3.37
N ALA A 764 22.73 4.97 -2.81
CA ALA A 764 22.62 6.43 -2.85
C ALA A 764 23.67 7.03 -1.89
N ALA A 765 24.46 7.99 -2.35
CA ALA A 765 25.47 8.66 -1.53
C ALA A 765 24.80 9.36 -0.33
N THR A 766 25.36 9.19 0.88
CA THR A 766 24.84 9.81 2.10
C THR A 766 25.07 11.33 2.06
N ALA A 767 24.02 12.13 2.22
CA ALA A 767 24.13 13.59 2.21
C ALA A 767 24.95 14.11 3.41
N SER A 768 25.99 14.90 3.13
CA SER A 768 26.88 15.53 4.12
C SER A 768 26.81 17.06 4.11
N LYS A 769 26.05 17.65 3.17
CA LYS A 769 25.96 19.09 2.96
C LYS A 769 24.60 19.52 2.42
N VAL A 770 24.21 20.76 2.71
CA VAL A 770 22.99 21.40 2.20
C VAL A 770 23.38 22.60 1.36
N THR A 771 22.94 22.60 0.11
CA THR A 771 23.04 23.72 -0.82
C THR A 771 21.63 24.20 -1.17
N VAL A 772 21.41 25.51 -1.07
CA VAL A 772 20.14 26.15 -1.42
C VAL A 772 19.95 26.14 -2.93
N ARG A 773 18.71 26.00 -3.42
CA ARG A 773 18.43 25.95 -4.87
C ARG A 773 17.84 27.25 -5.40
N SER A 774 17.17 28.00 -4.55
CA SER A 774 16.44 29.21 -4.90
C SER A 774 17.03 30.42 -4.20
N GLU A 775 17.02 31.58 -4.84
CA GLU A 775 17.33 32.82 -4.15
C GLU A 775 16.27 33.14 -3.08
N GLY A 776 16.70 33.68 -1.94
CA GLY A 776 15.79 33.98 -0.84
C GLY A 776 16.50 34.49 0.40
N THR A 777 15.78 34.50 1.52
CA THR A 777 16.28 34.85 2.85
C THR A 777 16.26 33.62 3.74
N ALA A 778 17.40 33.24 4.31
CA ALA A 778 17.48 32.14 5.26
C ALA A 778 16.86 32.56 6.61
N ARG A 779 15.85 31.83 7.07
CA ARG A 779 15.22 31.99 8.38
C ARG A 779 15.45 30.79 9.25
N TYR A 780 15.79 31.05 10.49
CA TYR A 780 15.90 30.04 11.52
C TYR A 780 14.51 29.74 12.09
N GLY A 781 14.00 28.51 11.89
CA GLY A 781 12.84 28.00 12.61
C GLY A 781 13.12 27.67 14.08
N ARG A 782 12.79 26.46 14.56
CA ARG A 782 13.02 26.00 15.95
C ARG A 782 14.51 25.78 16.25
N PHE A 783 15.31 26.85 16.23
CA PHE A 783 16.76 26.80 16.42
C PHE A 783 17.21 27.19 17.82
N ARG A 784 18.20 26.45 18.30
CA ARG A 784 19.23 26.98 19.18
C ARG A 784 20.58 26.79 18.51
N VAL A 785 21.38 27.85 18.44
CA VAL A 785 22.70 27.84 17.84
C VAL A 785 23.74 28.38 18.81
N VAL A 786 24.96 27.89 18.68
CA VAL A 786 26.14 28.42 19.38
C VAL A 786 27.07 28.99 18.34
N ARG A 787 27.49 30.25 18.54
CA ARG A 787 28.41 30.93 17.65
C ARG A 787 29.85 30.60 18.04
N ARG A 788 30.65 30.10 17.09
CA ARG A 788 32.10 29.90 17.27
C ARG A 788 32.86 31.21 17.15
N ALA A 789 34.10 31.22 17.65
CA ALA A 789 35.06 32.31 17.47
C ALA A 789 35.31 32.64 15.99
N ASP A 790 35.27 31.63 15.11
CA ASP A 790 35.46 31.76 13.65
C ASP A 790 34.24 32.36 12.91
N GLY A 791 33.20 32.78 13.63
CA GLY A 791 32.01 33.43 13.07
C GLY A 791 30.92 32.50 12.53
N ARG A 792 31.16 31.18 12.46
CA ARG A 792 30.16 30.16 12.06
C ARG A 792 29.22 29.79 13.20
N ASN A 793 27.98 29.42 12.87
CA ASN A 793 26.99 28.96 13.83
C ASN A 793 26.93 27.43 13.85
N ILE A 794 26.80 26.83 15.03
CA ILE A 794 26.65 25.39 15.20
C ILE A 794 25.29 25.10 15.80
N VAL A 795 24.57 24.16 15.20
CA VAL A 795 23.23 23.75 15.64
C VAL A 795 23.32 22.93 16.93
N ILE A 796 22.62 23.34 17.98
CA ILE A 796 22.53 22.62 19.27
C ILE A 796 21.12 22.12 19.59
N SER A 797 20.19 22.18 18.63
CA SER A 797 18.82 21.68 18.77
C SER A 797 18.54 20.58 17.74
N ARG A 798 17.95 19.45 18.17
CA ARG A 798 17.59 18.32 17.29
C ARG A 798 16.41 18.62 16.33
N SER A 799 15.62 19.62 16.66
CA SER A 799 14.45 20.07 15.90
C SER A 799 14.75 21.30 15.02
N ALA A 800 16.04 21.56 14.77
CA ALA A 800 16.46 22.69 13.96
C ALA A 800 15.97 22.56 12.51
N GLU A 801 15.30 23.59 12.02
CA GLU A 801 14.75 23.65 10.68
C GLU A 801 15.13 24.98 10.03
N LEU A 802 16.06 24.92 9.06
CA LEU A 802 16.42 26.05 8.23
C LEU A 802 15.37 26.22 7.13
N VAL A 803 14.74 27.39 7.07
CA VAL A 803 13.74 27.72 6.07
C VAL A 803 14.33 28.78 5.14
N VAL A 804 14.19 28.63 3.83
CA VAL A 804 14.51 29.70 2.86
C VAL A 804 13.20 30.33 2.46
N GLN A 805 13.03 31.63 2.72
CA GLN A 805 11.84 32.40 2.36
C GLN A 805 12.10 33.26 1.13
N ASP A 806 11.08 33.48 0.28
CA ASP A 806 11.20 34.46 -0.81
C ASP A 806 11.00 35.91 -0.33
N ALA A 807 11.04 36.86 -1.28
CA ALA A 807 10.87 38.29 -1.01
C ALA A 807 9.52 38.66 -0.35
N TYR A 808 8.52 37.78 -0.42
CA TYR A 808 7.19 37.99 0.17
C TYR A 808 7.02 37.28 1.53
N GLY A 809 8.09 36.67 2.06
CA GLY A 809 8.07 35.95 3.33
C GLY A 809 7.45 34.56 3.24
N VAL A 810 7.31 33.99 2.03
CA VAL A 810 6.77 32.64 1.81
C VAL A 810 7.90 31.62 1.87
N ASP A 811 7.71 30.56 2.67
CA ASP A 811 8.65 29.43 2.78
C ASP A 811 8.78 28.70 1.44
N ARG A 812 9.97 28.74 0.82
CA ARG A 812 10.33 28.05 -0.44
C ARG A 812 10.99 26.69 -0.19
N GLU A 813 11.95 26.68 0.72
CA GLU A 813 12.75 25.48 1.02
C GLU A 813 12.78 25.27 2.52
N ARG A 814 12.75 24.01 2.97
CA ARG A 814 12.84 23.65 4.39
C ARG A 814 13.80 22.48 4.57
N TYR A 815 14.82 22.71 5.40
CA TYR A 815 15.90 21.76 5.66
C TYR A 815 15.94 21.44 7.15
N LYS A 816 15.71 20.19 7.50
CA LYS A 816 15.95 19.70 8.86
C LYS A 816 17.45 19.48 9.04
N LEU A 817 18.04 20.10 10.07
CA LEU A 817 19.47 20.03 10.33
C LEU A 817 19.76 19.13 11.54
N PRO A 818 20.75 18.23 11.45
CA PRO A 818 21.15 17.42 12.59
C PRO A 818 21.87 18.27 13.65
N PHE A 819 21.86 17.79 14.89
CA PHE A 819 22.65 18.37 15.96
C PHE A 819 24.15 18.35 15.58
N GLY A 820 24.82 19.47 15.76
CA GLY A 820 26.22 19.66 15.39
C GLY A 820 26.47 20.02 13.93
N ALA A 821 25.43 20.26 13.13
CA ALA A 821 25.60 20.83 11.80
C ALA A 821 26.25 22.23 11.88
N GLU A 822 27.24 22.46 11.03
CA GLU A 822 27.87 23.77 10.85
C GLU A 822 27.07 24.58 9.84
N LEU A 823 26.65 25.78 10.22
CA LEU A 823 25.93 26.75 9.41
C LEU A 823 26.88 27.82 8.88
N THR A 824 26.79 28.10 7.58
CA THR A 824 27.55 29.16 6.90
C THR A 824 26.75 30.46 6.74
N VAL A 825 25.46 30.46 7.08
CA VAL A 825 24.53 31.61 6.95
C VAL A 825 23.84 31.91 8.28
N ASN A 826 23.55 33.18 8.57
CA ASN A 826 22.82 33.65 9.76
C ASN A 826 21.31 33.76 9.52
N ASP A 827 20.55 33.94 10.60
CA ASP A 827 19.11 34.23 10.52
C ASP A 827 18.87 35.60 9.89
N GLY A 828 18.12 35.63 8.79
CA GLY A 828 17.84 36.83 7.99
C GLY A 828 18.84 37.11 6.87
N ASP A 829 19.87 36.27 6.67
CA ASP A 829 20.83 36.46 5.58
C ASP A 829 20.21 36.14 4.21
N ALA A 830 20.54 36.93 3.19
CA ALA A 830 20.21 36.62 1.80
C ALA A 830 21.06 35.45 1.29
N VAL A 831 20.42 34.49 0.62
CA VAL A 831 21.05 33.30 0.05
C VAL A 831 20.84 33.24 -1.45
N ALA A 832 21.89 32.85 -2.17
CA ALA A 832 21.87 32.66 -3.61
C ALA A 832 21.68 31.19 -3.99
N ALA A 833 21.11 30.94 -5.16
CA ALA A 833 21.02 29.59 -5.73
C ALA A 833 22.40 28.94 -5.85
N GLY A 834 22.55 27.72 -5.33
CA GLY A 834 23.80 26.95 -5.29
C GLY A 834 24.69 27.23 -4.08
N GLN A 835 24.33 28.17 -3.20
CA GLN A 835 25.13 28.50 -2.02
C GLN A 835 25.06 27.37 -0.97
N LEU A 836 26.22 26.98 -0.46
CA LEU A 836 26.34 26.07 0.68
C LEU A 836 25.86 26.77 1.95
N VAL A 837 24.87 26.20 2.64
CA VAL A 837 24.27 26.77 3.87
C VAL A 837 24.51 25.94 5.13
N ALA A 838 24.70 24.62 4.99
CA ALA A 838 25.02 23.75 6.12
C ALA A 838 25.91 22.56 5.73
N SER A 839 26.74 22.07 6.65
CA SER A 839 27.58 20.87 6.45
C SER A 839 27.78 20.08 7.75
N TRP A 840 27.92 18.75 7.64
CA TRP A 840 28.22 17.86 8.77
C TRP A 840 28.90 16.56 8.30
N ASP A 841 29.44 15.81 9.25
CA ASP A 841 29.97 14.46 9.02
C ASP A 841 28.84 13.42 9.20
N PRO A 842 28.47 12.63 8.17
CA PRO A 842 27.38 11.67 8.25
C PRO A 842 27.73 10.39 9.02
N HIS A 843 29.01 10.15 9.35
CA HIS A 843 29.44 8.91 10.03
C HIS A 843 29.71 9.11 11.52
N THR A 844 29.66 10.34 12.01
CA THR A 844 29.94 10.64 13.42
C THR A 844 28.89 11.59 14.03
N HIS A 845 28.48 11.32 15.25
CA HIS A 845 27.67 12.24 16.05
C HIS A 845 28.57 13.04 17.00
N PRO A 846 28.73 14.36 16.83
CA PRO A 846 29.61 15.16 17.66
C PRO A 846 28.96 15.53 19.00
N ILE A 847 29.73 15.43 20.09
CA ILE A 847 29.38 16.01 21.40
C ILE A 847 30.04 17.38 21.48
N ILE A 848 29.24 18.43 21.68
CA ILE A 848 29.67 19.83 21.53
C ILE A 848 29.48 20.58 22.83
N THR A 849 30.44 21.42 23.21
CA THR A 849 30.30 22.33 24.36
C THR A 849 29.52 23.59 23.99
N VAL A 850 28.61 24.03 24.87
CA VAL A 850 27.85 25.28 24.74
C VAL A 850 28.60 26.47 25.35
N VAL A 851 29.57 26.23 26.23
CA VAL A 851 30.31 27.27 26.95
C VAL A 851 31.81 27.22 26.66
N PRO A 852 32.49 28.38 26.61
CA PRO A 852 33.94 28.42 26.48
C PRO A 852 34.59 28.22 27.85
N GLY A 853 35.70 27.49 27.93
CA GLY A 853 36.42 27.24 29.18
C GLY A 853 37.53 26.21 29.03
N LYS A 854 38.06 25.74 30.16
CA LYS A 854 39.09 24.70 30.18
C LYS A 854 38.43 23.33 30.36
N VAL A 855 38.82 22.35 29.56
CA VAL A 855 38.33 20.97 29.66
C VAL A 855 38.91 20.31 30.91
N SER A 856 38.07 19.64 31.70
CA SER A 856 38.47 18.81 32.84
C SER A 856 37.81 17.43 32.75
N PHE A 857 38.62 16.38 32.74
CA PHE A 857 38.13 15.00 32.74
C PHE A 857 37.68 14.56 34.15
N LYS A 858 36.51 13.94 34.23
CA LYS A 858 35.96 13.38 35.48
C LYS A 858 35.60 11.91 35.29
N ASN A 859 36.11 11.05 36.17
CA ASN A 859 35.93 9.60 36.11
C ASN A 859 36.37 8.98 34.76
N MET A 860 37.48 9.48 34.20
CA MET A 860 38.06 9.02 32.93
C MET A 860 39.44 8.44 33.19
N ASP A 861 39.47 7.29 33.84
CA ASP A 861 40.69 6.53 34.13
C ASP A 861 41.00 5.55 32.99
N ASP A 862 42.26 5.59 32.51
CA ASP A 862 42.79 4.72 31.45
C ASP A 862 42.77 3.24 31.87
N GLY A 863 42.26 2.37 30.98
CA GLY A 863 42.08 0.94 31.21
C GLY A 863 40.88 0.57 32.08
N VAL A 864 40.21 1.56 32.70
CA VAL A 864 39.08 1.35 33.62
C VAL A 864 37.77 1.87 33.02
N THR A 865 37.75 3.10 32.51
CA THR A 865 36.56 3.74 31.92
C THR A 865 36.78 4.18 30.48
N VAL A 866 38.02 4.51 30.14
CA VAL A 866 38.48 4.82 28.79
C VAL A 866 39.66 3.93 28.43
N THR A 867 39.84 3.61 27.15
CA THR A 867 41.03 2.93 26.65
C THR A 867 41.76 3.84 25.69
N ARG A 868 43.08 3.93 25.83
CA ARG A 868 43.91 4.74 24.95
C ARG A 868 44.16 3.93 23.67
N GLN A 869 43.58 4.36 22.57
CA GLN A 869 44.00 3.91 21.25
C GLN A 869 45.10 4.84 20.77
N VAL A 870 46.30 4.29 20.68
CA VAL A 870 47.43 4.96 20.05
C VAL A 870 47.34 4.65 18.57
N ASP A 871 47.21 5.67 17.75
CA ASP A 871 47.37 5.54 16.32
C ASP A 871 48.87 5.35 16.05
N GLU A 872 49.26 4.13 15.68
CA GLU A 872 50.66 3.68 15.55
C GLU A 872 51.46 4.48 14.51
N LEU A 873 50.80 5.26 13.64
CA LEU A 873 51.42 6.06 12.58
C LEU A 873 51.50 7.56 12.87
N THR A 874 50.47 8.16 13.49
CA THR A 874 50.49 9.61 13.82
C THR A 874 51.10 9.90 15.19
N GLY A 875 51.25 8.89 16.04
CA GLY A 875 51.65 9.04 17.44
C GLY A 875 50.60 9.76 18.29
N SER A 876 49.45 10.11 17.70
CA SER A 876 48.35 10.76 18.38
C SER A 876 47.56 9.72 19.16
N THR A 877 47.12 10.09 20.36
CA THR A 877 46.43 9.16 21.24
C THR A 877 45.03 9.64 21.50
N THR A 878 44.06 8.86 21.02
CA THR A 878 42.63 9.09 21.24
C THR A 878 42.12 8.17 22.34
N HIS A 879 41.35 8.70 23.27
CA HIS A 879 40.69 7.90 24.30
C HIS A 879 39.33 7.43 23.77
N VAL A 880 39.06 6.12 23.81
CA VAL A 880 37.76 5.53 23.48
C VAL A 880 37.07 5.10 24.77
N VAL A 881 35.82 5.50 24.95
CA VAL A 881 35.05 5.15 26.15
C VAL A 881 34.65 3.67 26.14
N LEU A 882 35.05 2.92 27.17
CA LEU A 882 34.74 1.50 27.30
C LEU A 882 33.25 1.27 27.64
N ASP A 883 32.63 0.21 27.12
CA ASP A 883 31.28 -0.18 27.52
C ASP A 883 31.25 -0.59 28.99
N PRO A 884 30.28 -0.13 29.82
CA PRO A 884 30.07 -0.60 31.19
C PRO A 884 30.16 -2.12 31.35
N LYS A 885 29.70 -2.91 30.37
CA LYS A 885 29.81 -4.38 30.39
C LYS A 885 31.25 -4.91 30.39
N GLN A 886 32.17 -4.16 29.80
CA GLN A 886 33.60 -4.50 29.71
C GLN A 886 34.38 -4.06 30.96
N ARG A 887 33.77 -3.21 31.82
CA ARG A 887 34.37 -2.71 33.06
C ARG A 887 34.17 -3.70 34.20
N ARG A 888 35.13 -3.80 35.12
CA ARG A 888 35.13 -4.74 36.27
C ARG A 888 34.85 -4.01 37.60
N GLY A 889 34.03 -4.61 38.47
CA GLY A 889 33.82 -4.11 39.85
C GLY A 889 33.10 -2.77 39.93
N THR A 890 33.55 -1.86 40.81
CA THR A 890 33.02 -0.50 41.02
C THR A 890 33.12 0.41 39.79
N ALA A 891 33.98 0.07 38.81
CA ALA A 891 34.10 0.79 37.54
C ALA A 891 32.87 0.67 36.62
N GLN A 892 31.97 -0.29 36.89
CA GLN A 892 30.68 -0.38 36.20
C GLN A 892 29.75 0.80 36.51
N GLU A 893 29.87 1.39 37.69
CA GLU A 893 29.04 2.52 38.14
C GLU A 893 29.66 3.88 37.82
N MET A 894 30.95 3.92 37.44
CA MET A 894 31.64 5.16 37.08
C MET A 894 31.12 5.71 35.74
N ARG A 895 30.73 6.98 35.74
CA ARG A 895 30.27 7.69 34.52
C ARG A 895 31.37 8.66 34.05
N PRO A 896 32.09 8.34 32.96
CA PRO A 896 33.07 9.25 32.38
C PRO A 896 32.34 10.50 31.89
N ALA A 897 32.85 11.67 32.25
CA ALA A 897 32.27 12.95 31.87
C ALA A 897 33.37 13.98 31.64
N ILE A 898 33.09 14.92 30.75
CA ILE A 898 33.93 16.08 30.50
C ILE A 898 33.23 17.31 31.09
N GLU A 899 33.89 18.00 32.01
CA GLU A 899 33.43 19.27 32.57
C GLU A 899 34.18 20.44 31.91
N VAL A 900 33.48 21.56 31.71
CA VAL A 900 34.10 22.80 31.25
C VAL A 900 34.19 23.78 32.42
N VAL A 901 35.42 24.04 32.86
CA VAL A 901 35.72 24.87 34.03
C VAL A 901 36.23 26.26 33.64
N ASP A 902 36.09 27.21 34.56
CA ASP A 902 36.72 28.53 34.47
C ASP A 902 38.21 28.50 34.88
N ALA A 903 38.87 29.66 34.84
CA ALA A 903 40.30 29.77 35.19
C ALA A 903 40.59 29.42 36.67
N SER A 904 39.58 29.43 37.54
CA SER A 904 39.65 29.03 38.95
C SER A 904 39.32 27.55 39.19
N GLY A 905 39.03 26.78 38.13
CA GLY A 905 38.71 25.34 38.23
C GLY A 905 37.28 25.05 38.66
N VAL A 906 36.38 26.05 38.66
CA VAL A 906 34.96 25.88 38.96
C VAL A 906 34.20 25.60 37.68
N ALA A 907 33.30 24.61 37.68
CA ALA A 907 32.50 24.27 36.51
C ALA A 907 31.60 25.44 36.13
N LYS A 908 31.70 25.89 34.87
CA LYS A 908 30.84 26.97 34.36
C LYS A 908 29.40 26.47 34.25
N LYS A 909 28.42 27.33 34.49
CA LYS A 909 27.01 26.99 34.30
C LYS A 909 26.59 27.09 32.84
N ILE A 910 25.69 26.21 32.40
CA ILE A 910 25.10 26.27 31.05
C ILE A 910 24.15 27.48 30.98
N PRO A 911 24.26 28.36 29.96
CA PRO A 911 23.40 29.53 29.81
C PRO A 911 21.91 29.17 29.84
N GLY A 912 21.16 29.77 30.76
CA GLY A 912 19.72 29.49 30.95
C GLY A 912 19.39 28.33 31.91
N SER A 913 20.37 27.73 32.58
CA SER A 913 20.15 26.73 33.64
C SER A 913 21.04 26.96 34.86
N GLU A 914 20.61 26.52 36.04
CA GLU A 914 21.43 26.52 37.27
C GLU A 914 22.50 25.41 37.30
N ARG A 915 22.63 24.61 36.22
CA ARG A 915 23.47 23.41 36.18
C ARG A 915 24.86 23.66 35.61
N GLU A 916 25.83 22.90 36.10
CA GLU A 916 27.22 22.86 35.66
C GLU A 916 27.34 22.28 34.23
N ALA A 917 28.29 22.80 33.44
CA ALA A 917 28.60 22.38 32.07
C ALA A 917 29.37 21.06 32.05
N ARG A 918 28.66 20.00 32.45
CA ARG A 918 29.14 18.62 32.53
C ARG A 918 28.50 17.76 31.46
N TYR A 919 29.31 17.24 30.55
CA TYR A 919 28.89 16.40 29.43
C TYR A 919 29.28 14.94 29.70
N GLN A 920 28.29 14.07 29.91
CA GLN A 920 28.55 12.64 30.09
C GLN A 920 28.95 11.99 28.76
N MET A 921 29.98 11.14 28.79
CA MET A 921 30.50 10.48 27.60
C MET A 921 29.88 9.08 27.44
N PRO A 922 29.17 8.80 26.35
CA PRO A 922 28.55 7.50 26.13
C PRO A 922 29.60 6.43 25.75
N PRO A 923 29.29 5.15 25.94
CA PRO A 923 30.11 4.03 25.48
C PRO A 923 30.43 4.12 23.98
N GLY A 924 31.68 3.82 23.60
CA GLY A 924 32.13 3.86 22.21
C GLY A 924 32.42 5.25 21.65
N ALA A 925 32.22 6.32 22.43
CA ALA A 925 32.63 7.66 22.03
C ALA A 925 34.16 7.78 21.97
N THR A 926 34.68 8.32 20.87
CA THR A 926 36.08 8.69 20.70
C THR A 926 36.26 10.13 21.16
N ILE A 927 37.00 10.33 22.23
CA ILE A 927 37.26 11.63 22.83
C ILE A 927 38.34 12.34 22.02
N THR A 928 38.00 13.51 21.50
CA THR A 928 38.89 14.35 20.68
C THR A 928 39.53 15.48 21.49
N ALA A 929 38.88 15.91 22.58
CA ALA A 929 39.44 16.93 23.47
C ALA A 929 40.56 16.35 24.35
N VAL A 930 41.53 17.19 24.71
CA VAL A 930 42.61 16.85 25.66
C VAL A 930 42.31 17.45 27.03
N ASP A 931 42.63 16.74 28.11
CA ASP A 931 42.45 17.26 29.47
C ASP A 931 43.26 18.55 29.68
N GLY A 932 42.63 19.58 30.23
CA GLY A 932 43.23 20.89 30.41
C GLY A 932 43.29 21.78 29.15
N GLN A 933 42.78 21.34 28.01
CA GLN A 933 42.70 22.15 26.78
C GLN A 933 41.70 23.31 26.95
N ALA A 934 42.05 24.51 26.48
CA ALA A 934 41.09 25.60 26.35
C ALA A 934 40.21 25.35 25.12
N VAL A 935 38.89 25.37 25.30
CA VAL A 935 37.89 25.15 24.24
C VAL A 935 36.92 26.31 24.19
N ASP A 936 36.57 26.73 22.97
CA ASP A 936 35.54 27.73 22.72
C ASP A 936 34.13 27.11 22.72
N ALA A 937 33.13 27.96 22.83
CA ALA A 937 31.74 27.56 22.63
C ALA A 937 31.56 27.00 21.20
N GLY A 938 30.98 25.81 21.07
CA GLY A 938 30.84 25.10 19.80
C GLY A 938 31.99 24.15 19.47
N ALA A 939 32.97 23.95 20.34
CA ALA A 939 34.04 22.96 20.14
C ALA A 939 33.53 21.52 20.32
N VAL A 940 34.05 20.58 19.51
CA VAL A 940 33.71 19.15 19.59
C VAL A 940 34.58 18.48 20.65
N LEU A 941 33.95 17.97 21.71
CA LEU A 941 34.60 17.28 22.83
C LEU A 941 34.87 15.80 22.53
N ALA A 942 33.93 15.14 21.85
CA ALA A 942 34.02 13.74 21.46
C ALA A 942 33.16 13.46 20.22
N ARG A 943 33.43 12.35 19.55
CA ARG A 943 32.65 11.85 18.40
C ARG A 943 32.15 10.45 18.69
N ILE A 944 30.89 10.20 18.39
CA ILE A 944 30.31 8.87 18.47
C ILE A 944 30.27 8.31 17.05
N PRO A 945 31.03 7.24 16.72
CA PRO A 945 30.90 6.60 15.42
C PRO A 945 29.49 6.05 15.28
N GLN A 946 28.78 6.47 14.25
CA GLN A 946 27.50 5.89 13.92
C GLN A 946 27.75 4.61 13.15
N GLU A 947 27.21 3.48 13.62
CA GLU A 947 27.08 2.31 12.75
C GLU A 947 26.24 2.75 11.55
N GLY A 948 26.89 2.81 10.38
CA GLY A 948 26.22 3.21 9.15
C GLY A 948 24.92 2.44 9.04
N SER A 949 23.82 3.16 8.77
CA SER A 949 22.50 2.55 8.55
C SER A 949 22.72 1.34 7.65
N LYS A 950 22.44 0.14 8.18
CA LYS A 950 22.33 -1.07 7.35
C LYS A 950 21.53 -0.65 6.12
N THR A 951 22.05 -0.99 4.95
CA THR A 951 21.41 -0.70 3.66
C THR A 951 19.91 -0.84 3.84
N ARG A 952 19.17 0.27 3.69
CA ARG A 952 17.71 0.24 3.67
C ARG A 952 17.37 -0.61 2.47
N ASP A 953 17.22 -1.91 2.74
CA ASP A 953 17.12 -2.93 1.72
C ASP A 953 15.86 -2.64 0.93
N ILE A 954 16.04 -2.19 -0.31
CA ILE A 954 14.97 -1.99 -1.30
C ILE A 954 14.09 -3.24 -1.36
N THR A 955 14.66 -4.43 -1.11
CA THR A 955 13.94 -5.71 -1.14
C THR A 955 13.08 -5.99 0.11
N GLY A 956 13.15 -5.14 1.15
CA GLY A 956 12.42 -5.24 2.42
C GLY A 956 11.16 -4.36 2.53
N GLY A 957 10.81 -3.60 1.48
CA GLY A 957 9.72 -2.62 1.51
C GLY A 957 8.34 -3.19 1.89
N LEU A 958 7.92 -4.30 1.28
CA LEU A 958 6.60 -4.88 1.54
C LEU A 958 6.41 -5.42 2.97
N PRO A 959 7.37 -6.16 3.57
CA PRO A 959 7.33 -6.49 5.00
C PRO A 959 7.13 -5.27 5.90
N ARG A 960 7.79 -4.15 5.61
CA ARG A 960 7.63 -2.90 6.36
C ARG A 960 6.21 -2.35 6.25
N VAL A 961 5.63 -2.32 5.05
CA VAL A 961 4.22 -1.93 4.84
C VAL A 961 3.27 -2.84 5.63
N ALA A 962 3.51 -4.15 5.60
CA ALA A 962 2.72 -5.11 6.37
C ALA A 962 2.85 -4.90 7.89
N GLU A 963 4.03 -4.55 8.40
CA GLU A 963 4.24 -4.23 9.82
C GLU A 963 3.46 -2.99 10.26
N LEU A 964 3.44 -1.95 9.42
CA LEU A 964 2.68 -0.71 9.66
C LEU A 964 1.17 -1.00 9.72
N PHE A 965 0.62 -1.72 8.74
CA PHE A 965 -0.80 -2.07 8.72
C PHE A 965 -1.20 -3.11 9.79
N GLU A 966 -0.26 -3.94 10.25
CA GLU A 966 -0.50 -4.81 11.41
C GLU A 966 -0.35 -4.09 12.75
N ALA A 967 -0.03 -2.78 12.75
CA ALA A 967 0.22 -1.98 13.93
C ALA A 967 1.17 -2.69 14.92
N ARG A 968 2.20 -3.39 14.39
CA ARG A 968 3.13 -4.15 15.21
C ARG A 968 4.07 -3.18 15.91
N ARG A 969 4.20 -3.33 17.23
CA ARG A 969 5.29 -2.69 17.97
C ARG A 969 6.59 -3.39 17.60
N ALA A 970 7.60 -2.61 17.22
CA ALA A 970 8.96 -3.11 17.06
C ALA A 970 9.42 -3.76 18.38
N LYS A 971 10.36 -4.71 18.30
CA LYS A 971 10.96 -5.30 19.51
C LYS A 971 11.59 -4.23 20.40
N GLU A 972 12.17 -3.23 19.75
CA GLU A 972 12.83 -2.09 20.37
C GLU A 972 12.23 -0.79 19.78
N PRO A 973 11.06 -0.34 20.27
CA PRO A 973 10.43 0.89 19.76
C PRO A 973 11.09 2.14 20.33
N ALA A 974 10.99 3.26 19.61
CA ALA A 974 11.30 4.57 20.20
C ALA A 974 10.41 4.84 21.40
N ILE A 975 10.95 5.54 22.40
CA ILE A 975 10.19 5.99 23.56
C ILE A 975 9.91 7.47 23.38
N LEU A 976 8.63 7.83 23.31
CA LEU A 976 8.19 9.21 23.14
C LEU A 976 7.86 9.86 24.48
N SER A 977 8.03 11.18 24.56
CA SER A 977 7.69 11.96 25.72
C SER A 977 6.18 11.98 25.97
N THR A 978 5.79 11.70 27.22
CA THR A 978 4.38 11.70 27.62
C THR A 978 3.84 13.10 27.93
N HIS A 979 4.71 14.02 28.34
CA HIS A 979 4.37 15.37 28.81
C HIS A 979 5.41 16.37 28.27
N SER A 980 5.00 17.63 28.09
CA SER A 980 5.96 18.70 27.77
C SER A 980 6.59 19.23 29.06
N GLY A 981 7.89 19.54 29.03
CA GLY A 981 8.57 20.11 30.18
C GLY A 981 10.08 19.87 30.21
N LEU A 982 10.69 20.20 31.35
CA LEU A 982 12.14 20.06 31.61
C LEU A 982 12.50 18.66 32.08
N ILE A 983 13.57 18.10 31.51
CA ILE A 983 14.05 16.75 31.85
C ILE A 983 15.02 16.77 33.05
N SER A 984 14.84 15.82 33.96
CA SER A 984 15.81 15.42 34.97
C SER A 984 15.89 13.90 35.11
N PHE A 985 16.99 13.38 35.65
CA PHE A 985 17.14 11.95 35.95
C PHE A 985 17.01 11.73 37.46
N GLY A 986 16.05 10.90 37.85
CA GLY A 986 15.82 10.52 39.25
C GLY A 986 16.70 9.36 39.72
N LYS A 987 16.53 8.94 40.98
CA LYS A 987 17.23 7.77 41.55
C LYS A 987 17.01 6.50 40.71
N GLU A 988 18.10 5.84 40.37
CA GLU A 988 18.09 4.61 39.58
C GLU A 988 17.49 3.43 40.36
N VAL A 989 16.77 2.58 39.63
CA VAL A 989 16.32 1.26 40.11
C VAL A 989 17.20 0.21 39.43
N LYS A 990 17.45 -0.95 40.06
CA LYS A 990 18.44 -1.97 39.61
C LYS A 990 18.55 -2.15 38.08
N THR A 991 17.43 -2.23 37.33
CA THR A 991 17.42 -2.45 35.88
C THR A 991 16.93 -1.27 35.04
N LYS A 992 16.50 -0.16 35.64
CA LYS A 992 15.86 0.96 34.93
C LYS A 992 16.35 2.32 35.44
N VAL A 993 16.52 3.26 34.51
CA VAL A 993 16.72 4.69 34.77
C VAL A 993 15.35 5.35 34.93
N ARG A 994 15.20 6.21 35.94
CA ARG A 994 14.00 7.02 36.16
C ARG A 994 14.23 8.38 35.50
N LEU A 995 13.45 8.71 34.49
CA LEU A 995 13.40 10.02 33.84
C LEU A 995 12.22 10.79 34.45
N VAL A 996 12.43 12.03 34.87
CA VAL A 996 11.40 12.91 35.43
C VAL A 996 11.25 14.11 34.50
N ILE A 997 10.01 14.39 34.10
CA ILE A 997 9.63 15.53 33.26
C ILE A 997 8.82 16.47 34.12
N THR A 998 9.31 17.70 34.32
CA THR A 998 8.62 18.73 35.11
C THR A 998 7.88 19.68 34.16
N ASP A 999 6.55 19.71 34.26
CA ASP A 999 5.70 20.57 33.43
C ASP A 999 5.74 22.05 33.86
N ASP A 1000 5.15 22.95 33.04
CA ASP A 1000 5.04 24.39 33.34
C ASP A 1000 4.25 24.70 34.62
N LYS A 1001 3.52 23.71 35.16
CA LYS A 1001 2.74 23.80 36.39
C LYS A 1001 3.47 23.16 37.58
N ASN A 1002 4.78 22.92 37.46
CA ASN A 1002 5.65 22.28 38.46
C ASN A 1002 5.17 20.88 38.92
N ARG A 1003 4.50 20.13 38.05
CA ARG A 1003 4.16 18.72 38.30
C ARG A 1003 5.23 17.82 37.71
N GLU A 1004 5.68 16.88 38.52
CA GLU A 1004 6.66 15.87 38.12
C GLU A 1004 5.97 14.65 37.52
N HIS A 1005 6.33 14.33 36.28
CA HIS A 1005 5.87 13.16 35.55
C HIS A 1005 7.02 12.19 35.34
N GLU A 1006 6.84 10.95 35.76
CA GLU A 1006 7.95 9.98 35.79
C GLU A 1006 7.82 8.90 34.73
N MET A 1007 8.94 8.57 34.09
CA MET A 1007 9.08 7.51 33.11
C MET A 1007 10.22 6.59 33.48
N GLN A 1008 10.06 5.28 33.27
CA GLN A 1008 11.10 4.28 33.54
C GLN A 1008 11.65 3.70 32.24
N ILE A 1009 12.94 3.89 32.00
CA ILE A 1009 13.64 3.47 30.78
C ILE A 1009 14.65 2.38 31.14
N ALA A 1010 14.76 1.31 30.35
CA ALA A 1010 15.73 0.25 30.60
C ALA A 1010 17.17 0.78 30.42
N LYS A 1011 18.07 0.45 31.35
CA LYS A 1011 19.49 0.90 31.32
C LYS A 1011 20.25 0.50 30.06
N THR A 1012 19.80 -0.56 29.37
CA THR A 1012 20.43 -1.05 28.15
C THR A 1012 20.16 -0.18 26.93
N ARG A 1013 19.18 0.72 26.99
CA ARG A 1013 18.77 1.53 25.84
C ARG A 1013 19.45 2.91 25.93
N PRO A 1014 20.17 3.36 24.88
CA PRO A 1014 20.78 4.67 24.87
C PRO A 1014 19.69 5.75 24.89
N ILE A 1015 19.78 6.66 25.85
CA ILE A 1015 18.87 7.81 25.96
C ILE A 1015 19.47 8.95 25.15
N SER A 1016 18.68 9.51 24.23
CA SER A 1016 19.14 10.53 23.27
C SER A 1016 19.07 11.95 23.83
N VAL A 1017 18.30 12.15 24.89
CA VAL A 1017 18.06 13.45 25.54
C VAL A 1017 18.96 13.69 26.74
N PHE A 1018 19.29 14.95 26.98
CA PHE A 1018 20.18 15.37 28.07
C PHE A 1018 19.43 15.97 29.25
N GLU A 1019 20.09 16.00 30.40
CA GLU A 1019 19.52 16.58 31.60
C GLU A 1019 19.40 18.10 31.46
N GLY A 1020 18.20 18.66 31.62
CA GLY A 1020 17.92 20.10 31.52
C GLY A 1020 17.46 20.55 30.15
N GLU A 1021 17.33 19.61 29.23
CA GLU A 1021 16.67 19.81 27.95
C GLU A 1021 15.15 19.98 28.15
N HIS A 1022 14.55 20.86 27.36
CA HIS A 1022 13.10 21.04 27.32
C HIS A 1022 12.53 20.26 26.14
N ILE A 1023 11.56 19.39 26.41
CA ILE A 1023 10.93 18.53 25.40
C ILE A 1023 9.44 18.81 25.32
N GLU A 1024 8.86 18.64 24.13
CA GLU A 1024 7.43 18.64 23.92
C GLU A 1024 6.87 17.22 24.04
N ARG A 1025 5.58 17.12 24.39
CA ARG A 1025 4.84 15.86 24.36
C ARG A 1025 4.92 15.27 22.94
N GLY A 1026 5.42 14.04 22.84
CA GLY A 1026 5.62 13.33 21.58
C GLY A 1026 7.06 13.33 21.05
N ASP A 1027 7.99 14.06 21.67
CA ASP A 1027 9.40 14.05 21.28
C ASP A 1027 10.11 12.73 21.60
N GLU A 1028 11.13 12.36 20.81
CA GLU A 1028 11.88 11.12 20.98
C GLU A 1028 12.92 11.22 22.11
N ILE A 1029 12.75 10.40 23.15
CA ILE A 1029 13.66 10.27 24.29
C ILE A 1029 14.70 9.15 24.06
N VAL A 1030 14.29 8.11 23.33
CA VAL A 1030 15.14 6.98 22.94
C VAL A 1030 14.91 6.75 21.46
N GLU A 1031 16.01 6.74 20.71
CA GLU A 1031 15.99 6.50 19.27
C GLU A 1031 15.49 5.10 18.93
N GLY A 1032 14.74 5.01 17.84
CA GLY A 1032 14.23 3.75 17.31
C GLY A 1032 13.02 3.96 16.41
N PRO A 1033 12.44 2.87 15.86
CA PRO A 1033 11.21 2.96 15.09
C PRO A 1033 10.05 3.45 15.97
N ARG A 1034 9.40 4.55 15.56
CA ARG A 1034 8.20 5.07 16.26
C ARG A 1034 7.08 4.03 16.22
N ALA A 1035 6.41 3.84 17.36
CA ALA A 1035 5.24 2.98 17.44
C ALA A 1035 3.97 3.77 17.14
N ALA A 1036 3.21 3.32 16.13
CA ALA A 1036 1.96 3.96 15.72
C ALA A 1036 0.92 4.07 16.85
N ALA A 1037 0.85 3.07 17.75
CA ALA A 1037 -0.05 3.10 18.90
C ALA A 1037 0.27 4.26 19.87
N ASP A 1038 1.55 4.60 20.02
CA ASP A 1038 2.00 5.63 20.95
C ASP A 1038 1.74 7.02 20.36
N ILE A 1039 1.89 7.16 19.03
CA ILE A 1039 1.49 8.37 18.28
C ILE A 1039 -0.01 8.65 18.47
N LEU A 1040 -0.86 7.64 18.37
CA LEU A 1040 -2.31 7.81 18.57
C LEU A 1040 -2.64 8.30 19.98
N GLU A 1041 -2.01 7.71 21.00
CA GLU A 1041 -2.28 8.02 22.40
C GLU A 1041 -1.74 9.41 22.82
N LEU A 1042 -0.63 9.84 22.22
CA LEU A 1042 0.04 11.10 22.57
C LEU A 1042 -0.38 12.28 21.71
N LEU A 1043 -0.43 12.10 20.39
CA LEU A 1043 -0.59 13.16 19.39
C LEU A 1043 -1.97 13.16 18.72
N GLY A 1044 -2.70 12.03 18.75
CA GLY A 1044 -4.05 11.91 18.22
C GLY A 1044 -4.13 11.31 16.81
N VAL A 1045 -5.30 11.43 16.20
CA VAL A 1045 -5.64 10.73 14.92
C VAL A 1045 -5.01 11.40 13.70
N GLU A 1046 -4.96 12.74 13.64
CA GLU A 1046 -4.38 13.45 12.49
C GLU A 1046 -2.87 13.14 12.35
N PRO A 1047 -2.02 13.28 13.39
CA PRO A 1047 -0.59 13.00 13.26
C PRO A 1047 -0.30 11.52 13.01
N LEU A 1048 -1.12 10.62 13.56
CA LEU A 1048 -1.05 9.18 13.25
C LEU A 1048 -1.29 8.93 11.76
N THR A 1049 -2.32 9.56 11.20
CA THR A 1049 -2.71 9.35 9.80
C THR A 1049 -1.60 9.83 8.88
N THR A 1050 -1.09 11.05 9.10
CA THR A 1050 0.05 11.60 8.35
C THR A 1050 1.28 10.71 8.46
N PHE A 1051 1.59 10.19 9.65
CA PHE A 1051 2.70 9.27 9.86
C PHE A 1051 2.56 7.96 9.04
N ILE A 1052 1.42 7.27 9.14
CA ILE A 1052 1.20 6.00 8.42
C ILE A 1052 1.20 6.24 6.91
N VAL A 1053 0.54 7.30 6.44
CA VAL A 1053 0.48 7.64 5.01
C VAL A 1053 1.90 7.90 4.49
N ASN A 1054 2.67 8.76 5.16
CA ASN A 1054 4.03 9.10 4.71
C ASN A 1054 4.98 7.90 4.73
N GLU A 1055 4.98 7.08 5.78
CA GLU A 1055 5.85 5.89 5.86
C GLU A 1055 5.51 4.84 4.80
N VAL A 1056 4.22 4.59 4.56
CA VAL A 1056 3.80 3.64 3.51
C VAL A 1056 4.11 4.21 2.14
N GLN A 1057 3.85 5.49 1.91
CA GLN A 1057 4.15 6.16 0.64
C GLN A 1057 5.65 6.21 0.35
N GLU A 1058 6.52 6.41 1.34
CA GLU A 1058 7.98 6.40 1.16
C GLU A 1058 8.41 5.09 0.50
N VAL A 1059 7.86 3.95 0.95
CA VAL A 1059 8.17 2.63 0.37
C VAL A 1059 7.74 2.52 -1.10
N TYR A 1060 6.52 2.98 -1.45
CA TYR A 1060 6.04 2.92 -2.83
C TYR A 1060 6.76 3.93 -3.75
N ARG A 1061 7.06 5.13 -3.24
CA ARG A 1061 7.77 6.19 -3.97
C ARG A 1061 9.22 5.82 -4.26
N LEU A 1062 9.91 5.18 -3.31
CA LEU A 1062 11.26 4.63 -3.53
C LEU A 1062 11.32 3.64 -4.71
N GLN A 1063 10.17 3.12 -5.14
CA GLN A 1063 10.04 2.19 -6.26
C GLN A 1063 9.38 2.82 -7.50
N GLY A 1064 9.14 4.14 -7.47
CA GLY A 1064 8.51 4.88 -8.56
C GLY A 1064 7.02 4.53 -8.75
N VAL A 1065 6.35 3.99 -7.74
CA VAL A 1065 4.92 3.70 -7.78
C VAL A 1065 4.16 4.86 -7.14
N LYS A 1066 3.23 5.45 -7.89
CA LYS A 1066 2.33 6.51 -7.39
C LYS A 1066 1.03 5.89 -6.89
N ILE A 1067 0.65 6.21 -5.65
CA ILE A 1067 -0.63 5.86 -5.05
C ILE A 1067 -1.20 7.14 -4.43
N ASN A 1068 -2.50 7.38 -4.56
CA ASN A 1068 -3.13 8.51 -3.87
C ASN A 1068 -3.31 8.23 -2.37
N ASP A 1069 -3.00 9.22 -1.53
CA ASP A 1069 -3.08 9.16 -0.06
C ASP A 1069 -4.46 8.67 0.45
N LYS A 1070 -5.55 8.96 -0.29
CA LYS A 1070 -6.93 8.60 0.11
C LYS A 1070 -7.13 7.09 0.30
N HIS A 1071 -6.40 6.26 -0.44
CA HIS A 1071 -6.49 4.81 -0.32
C HIS A 1071 -5.89 4.31 0.99
N ILE A 1072 -4.77 4.90 1.42
CA ILE A 1072 -4.12 4.54 2.69
C ILE A 1072 -4.96 5.06 3.86
N GLU A 1073 -5.53 6.26 3.74
CA GLU A 1073 -6.47 6.84 4.72
C GLU A 1073 -7.69 5.94 4.95
N VAL A 1074 -8.23 5.32 3.89
CA VAL A 1074 -9.30 4.33 3.99
C VAL A 1074 -8.89 3.13 4.86
N ILE A 1075 -7.65 2.63 4.72
CA ILE A 1075 -7.13 1.54 5.57
C ILE A 1075 -6.99 2.01 7.02
N VAL A 1076 -6.44 3.21 7.24
CA VAL A 1076 -6.28 3.80 8.59
C VAL A 1076 -7.62 3.97 9.29
N ARG A 1077 -8.66 4.41 8.58
CA ARG A 1077 -10.05 4.48 9.11
C ARG A 1077 -10.50 3.11 9.63
N GLN A 1078 -10.22 2.03 8.91
CA GLN A 1078 -10.58 0.69 9.36
C GLN A 1078 -9.73 0.19 10.53
N MET A 1079 -8.46 0.58 10.60
CA MET A 1079 -7.60 0.27 11.75
C MET A 1079 -8.09 0.98 13.04
N LEU A 1080 -8.79 2.11 12.90
CA LEU A 1080 -9.40 2.91 13.98
C LEU A 1080 -10.89 2.58 14.23
N ARG A 1081 -11.43 1.49 13.64
CA ARG A 1081 -12.85 1.13 13.74
C ARG A 1081 -13.32 0.85 15.17
N LYS A 1082 -12.43 0.43 16.06
CA LYS A 1082 -12.75 0.12 17.46
C LYS A 1082 -12.37 1.27 18.38
N VAL A 1083 -13.16 1.40 19.44
CA VAL A 1083 -12.93 2.35 20.54
C VAL A 1083 -12.85 1.59 21.85
N ARG A 1084 -12.06 2.12 22.78
CA ARG A 1084 -11.90 1.61 24.14
C ARG A 1084 -12.64 2.51 25.12
N VAL A 1085 -13.56 1.94 25.89
CA VAL A 1085 -14.33 2.67 26.90
C VAL A 1085 -13.44 3.02 28.09
N THR A 1086 -13.28 4.30 28.40
CA THR A 1086 -12.50 4.78 29.55
C THR A 1086 -13.37 4.97 30.78
N LYS A 1087 -14.57 5.54 30.59
CA LYS A 1087 -15.60 5.68 31.62
C LYS A 1087 -16.92 5.14 31.07
N PRO A 1088 -17.50 4.09 31.67
CA PRO A 1088 -18.70 3.46 31.13
C PRO A 1088 -19.98 4.30 31.26
N GLY A 1089 -20.02 5.29 32.15
CA GLY A 1089 -21.24 6.05 32.40
C GLY A 1089 -22.36 5.14 32.91
N ASP A 1090 -23.58 5.34 32.40
CA ASP A 1090 -24.75 4.48 32.70
C ASP A 1090 -24.95 3.37 31.66
N THR A 1091 -24.01 3.21 30.72
CA THR A 1091 -24.10 2.20 29.65
C THR A 1091 -23.81 0.79 30.18
N ARG A 1092 -24.14 -0.23 29.37
CA ARG A 1092 -23.87 -1.65 29.71
C ARG A 1092 -22.39 -2.05 29.63
N TYR A 1093 -21.54 -1.18 29.10
CA TYR A 1093 -20.13 -1.49 28.84
C TYR A 1093 -19.29 -1.42 30.10
N LEU A 1094 -18.20 -2.20 30.12
CA LEU A 1094 -17.21 -2.17 31.20
C LEU A 1094 -16.03 -1.27 30.82
N LYS A 1095 -15.26 -0.86 31.83
CA LYS A 1095 -14.00 -0.15 31.60
C LYS A 1095 -13.04 -1.04 30.78
N ASP A 1096 -12.38 -0.43 29.79
CA ASP A 1096 -11.50 -1.06 28.81
C ASP A 1096 -12.20 -2.05 27.85
N ASP A 1097 -13.53 -1.98 27.74
CA ASP A 1097 -14.24 -2.68 26.68
C ASP A 1097 -13.90 -2.11 25.31
N MET A 1098 -13.59 -3.02 24.38
CA MET A 1098 -13.37 -2.71 22.97
C MET A 1098 -14.69 -2.91 22.23
N VAL A 1099 -15.26 -1.81 21.76
CA VAL A 1099 -16.56 -1.76 21.08
C VAL A 1099 -16.37 -1.14 19.70
N GLU A 1100 -17.25 -1.49 18.76
CA GLU A 1100 -17.27 -0.80 17.48
C GLU A 1100 -17.69 0.67 17.64
N ARG A 1101 -16.98 1.59 16.98
CA ARG A 1101 -17.25 3.03 17.07
C ARG A 1101 -18.70 3.36 16.71
N SER A 1102 -19.25 2.77 15.65
CA SER A 1102 -20.61 3.04 15.19
C SER A 1102 -21.68 2.59 16.20
N THR A 1103 -21.50 1.41 16.79
CA THR A 1103 -22.37 0.87 17.84
C THR A 1103 -22.29 1.71 19.12
N MET A 1104 -21.07 2.10 19.52
CA MET A 1104 -20.85 2.96 20.69
C MET A 1104 -21.52 4.33 20.54
N LEU A 1105 -21.38 4.96 19.37
CA LEU A 1105 -22.05 6.24 19.07
C LEU A 1105 -23.57 6.09 19.12
N LYS A 1106 -24.13 5.04 18.49
CA LYS A 1106 -25.58 4.76 18.51
C LYS A 1106 -26.12 4.58 19.93
N GLU A 1107 -25.40 3.84 20.77
CA GLU A 1107 -25.80 3.64 22.17
C GLU A 1107 -25.71 4.95 22.96
N ASN A 1108 -24.64 5.71 22.80
CA ASN A 1108 -24.52 7.02 23.45
C ASN A 1108 -25.65 7.98 23.04
N ASP A 1109 -26.02 8.06 21.76
CA ASP A 1109 -27.10 8.94 21.32
C ASP A 1109 -28.45 8.56 21.95
N ALA A 1110 -28.73 7.26 22.07
CA ALA A 1110 -29.94 6.77 22.73
C ALA A 1110 -29.94 7.12 24.22
N PHE A 1111 -28.81 6.96 24.91
CA PHE A 1111 -28.70 7.31 26.32
C PHE A 1111 -28.77 8.82 26.56
N VAL A 1112 -28.25 9.64 25.64
CA VAL A 1112 -28.38 11.10 25.69
C VAL A 1112 -29.84 11.52 25.49
N ALA A 1113 -30.57 10.88 24.55
CA ALA A 1113 -32.00 11.10 24.37
C ALA A 1113 -32.81 10.73 25.63
N ASP A 1114 -32.40 9.69 26.35
CA ASP A 1114 -32.96 9.28 27.64
C ASP A 1114 -32.51 10.15 28.84
N GLY A 1115 -31.65 11.15 28.65
CA GLY A 1115 -31.09 11.99 29.73
C GLY A 1115 -30.09 11.29 30.66
N LYS A 1116 -29.55 10.12 30.27
CA LYS A 1116 -28.55 9.35 31.02
C LYS A 1116 -27.12 9.76 30.65
N LYS A 1117 -26.14 9.38 31.47
CA LYS A 1117 -24.73 9.70 31.20
C LYS A 1117 -24.13 8.77 30.13
N PRO A 1118 -23.68 9.32 28.98
CA PRO A 1118 -23.04 8.51 27.94
C PRO A 1118 -21.66 8.00 28.37
N ALA A 1119 -21.19 6.93 27.72
CA ALA A 1119 -19.84 6.42 27.96
C ALA A 1119 -18.79 7.29 27.25
N VAL A 1120 -17.67 7.53 27.95
CA VAL A 1120 -16.49 8.19 27.38
C VAL A 1120 -15.55 7.13 26.85
N PHE A 1121 -15.06 7.32 25.63
CA PHE A 1121 -14.19 6.37 24.94
C PHE A 1121 -13.03 7.06 24.23
N VAL A 1122 -11.99 6.28 23.91
CA VAL A 1122 -10.85 6.71 23.10
C VAL A 1122 -10.64 5.74 21.93
N PRO A 1123 -10.22 6.20 20.74
CA PRO A 1123 -9.92 5.31 19.63
C PRO A 1123 -8.76 4.38 19.97
N ILE A 1124 -8.78 3.15 19.45
CA ILE A 1124 -7.67 2.21 19.57
C ILE A 1124 -7.21 1.77 18.19
N LEU A 1125 -5.90 1.70 18.00
CA LEU A 1125 -5.31 1.20 16.76
C LEU A 1125 -5.24 -0.33 16.80
N LEU A 1126 -5.94 -0.98 15.88
CA LEU A 1126 -5.86 -2.42 15.68
C LEU A 1126 -5.22 -2.73 14.33
N GLY A 1127 -4.27 -3.67 14.33
CA GLY A 1127 -3.71 -4.21 13.10
C GLY A 1127 -4.77 -4.92 12.26
N ILE A 1128 -4.60 -4.91 10.93
CA ILE A 1128 -5.58 -5.45 9.98
C ILE A 1128 -6.03 -6.89 10.29
N THR A 1129 -5.13 -7.79 10.72
CA THR A 1129 -5.53 -9.17 11.05
C THR A 1129 -6.47 -9.22 12.26
N LYS A 1130 -6.23 -8.41 13.29
CA LYS A 1130 -7.11 -8.32 14.47
C LYS A 1130 -8.40 -7.58 14.14
N GLY A 1131 -8.34 -6.59 13.24
CA GLY A 1131 -9.50 -5.88 12.71
C GLY A 1131 -10.49 -6.81 12.00
N SER A 1132 -10.01 -7.69 11.11
CA SER A 1132 -10.84 -8.67 10.40
C SER A 1132 -11.47 -9.72 11.32
N LEU A 1133 -10.77 -10.15 12.38
CA LEU A 1133 -11.31 -11.13 13.33
C LEU A 1133 -12.37 -10.54 14.26
N SER A 1134 -12.42 -9.20 14.38
CA SER A 1134 -13.32 -8.48 15.29
C SER A 1134 -14.45 -7.73 14.56
N THR A 1135 -14.78 -8.16 13.34
CA THR A 1135 -15.97 -7.69 12.61
C THR A 1135 -17.26 -8.08 13.32
N GLU A 1136 -18.30 -7.25 13.13
CA GLU A 1136 -19.66 -7.53 13.61
C GLU A 1136 -20.19 -8.83 12.99
N SER A 1137 -20.03 -8.98 11.66
CA SER A 1137 -20.38 -10.22 10.97
C SER A 1137 -19.43 -11.35 11.36
N PHE A 1138 -19.99 -12.38 11.97
CA PHE A 1138 -19.28 -13.61 12.26
C PHE A 1138 -19.13 -14.49 11.01
N ILE A 1139 -20.02 -14.36 10.00
CA ILE A 1139 -19.93 -15.08 8.73
C ILE A 1139 -18.70 -14.60 7.95
N SER A 1140 -18.51 -13.28 7.87
CA SER A 1140 -17.34 -12.68 7.25
C SER A 1140 -16.06 -13.06 8.02
N ALA A 1141 -16.03 -12.90 9.34
CA ALA A 1141 -14.88 -13.27 10.17
C ALA A 1141 -14.51 -14.77 10.05
N ALA A 1142 -15.50 -15.67 10.02
CA ALA A 1142 -15.30 -17.11 9.90
C ALA A 1142 -14.60 -17.49 8.59
N SER A 1143 -14.90 -16.78 7.50
CA SER A 1143 -14.24 -17.00 6.20
C SER A 1143 -12.76 -16.55 6.17
N PHE A 1144 -12.37 -15.67 7.10
CA PHE A 1144 -11.02 -15.13 7.19
C PHE A 1144 -10.05 -16.14 7.79
N GLN A 1145 -9.94 -16.26 9.11
CA GLN A 1145 -9.01 -17.16 9.81
C GLN A 1145 -9.61 -17.58 11.17
N GLU A 1146 -9.04 -18.60 11.82
CA GLU A 1146 -9.51 -19.10 13.12
C GLU A 1146 -11.02 -19.43 13.14
N THR A 1147 -11.55 -19.93 12.02
CA THR A 1147 -12.98 -20.26 11.80
C THR A 1147 -13.66 -20.91 13.01
N THR A 1148 -13.01 -21.89 13.64
CA THR A 1148 -13.56 -22.62 14.80
C THR A 1148 -13.74 -21.71 16.02
N ARG A 1149 -12.77 -20.82 16.29
CA ARG A 1149 -12.84 -19.86 17.39
C ARG A 1149 -13.97 -18.85 17.16
N VAL A 1150 -14.04 -18.28 15.96
CA VAL A 1150 -15.07 -17.29 15.60
C VAL A 1150 -16.48 -17.89 15.75
N LEU A 1151 -16.70 -19.09 15.21
CA LEU A 1151 -18.00 -19.76 15.31
C LEU A 1151 -18.35 -20.17 16.75
N THR A 1152 -17.36 -20.53 17.58
CA THR A 1152 -17.58 -20.85 19.00
C THR A 1152 -17.97 -19.59 19.79
N ASP A 1153 -17.29 -18.47 19.57
CA ASP A 1153 -17.62 -17.21 20.25
C ASP A 1153 -19.00 -16.69 19.80
N ALA A 1154 -19.33 -16.83 18.50
CA ALA A 1154 -20.62 -16.43 17.95
C ALA A 1154 -21.78 -17.30 18.47
N SER A 1155 -21.60 -18.63 18.55
CA SER A 1155 -22.62 -19.54 19.05
C SER A 1155 -22.88 -19.33 20.54
N MET A 1156 -21.84 -19.13 21.33
CA MET A 1156 -21.95 -18.83 22.77
C MET A 1156 -22.76 -17.54 23.02
N GLN A 1157 -22.51 -16.49 22.25
CA GLN A 1157 -23.18 -15.20 22.38
C GLN A 1157 -24.54 -15.14 21.68
N GLY A 1158 -24.95 -16.18 20.95
CA GLY A 1158 -26.19 -16.17 20.17
C GLY A 1158 -26.22 -15.05 19.13
N LYS A 1159 -25.08 -14.74 18.51
CA LYS A 1159 -24.97 -13.60 17.59
C LYS A 1159 -25.89 -13.74 16.38
N THR A 1160 -26.55 -12.64 16.03
CA THR A 1160 -27.31 -12.50 14.80
C THR A 1160 -26.50 -11.71 13.77
N ASP A 1161 -26.54 -12.15 12.52
CA ASP A 1161 -25.87 -11.47 11.41
C ASP A 1161 -26.90 -10.74 10.54
N HIS A 1162 -26.66 -9.46 10.30
CA HIS A 1162 -27.58 -8.59 9.54
C HIS A 1162 -27.23 -8.47 8.05
N LEU A 1163 -26.23 -9.21 7.55
CA LEU A 1163 -25.83 -9.27 6.13
C LEU A 1163 -25.57 -7.87 5.53
N ARG A 1164 -24.83 -7.03 6.26
CA ARG A 1164 -24.53 -5.65 5.83
C ARG A 1164 -23.27 -5.55 4.99
N GLY A 1165 -22.37 -6.52 5.11
CA GLY A 1165 -21.11 -6.58 4.36
C GLY A 1165 -21.25 -7.24 2.99
N LEU A 1166 -20.23 -7.08 2.16
CA LEU A 1166 -20.19 -7.69 0.81
C LEU A 1166 -20.12 -9.22 0.91
N LYS A 1167 -19.21 -9.72 1.75
CA LYS A 1167 -18.84 -11.15 1.79
C LYS A 1167 -19.95 -12.06 2.31
N GLU A 1168 -20.70 -11.58 3.29
CA GLU A 1168 -21.88 -12.29 3.79
C GLU A 1168 -22.89 -12.55 2.67
N ASN A 1169 -23.19 -11.51 1.89
CA ASN A 1169 -24.14 -11.60 0.78
C ASN A 1169 -23.62 -12.52 -0.33
N VAL A 1170 -22.32 -12.48 -0.66
CA VAL A 1170 -21.71 -13.42 -1.61
C VAL A 1170 -21.81 -14.86 -1.13
N ILE A 1171 -21.55 -15.13 0.15
CA ILE A 1171 -21.62 -16.47 0.74
C ILE A 1171 -23.06 -17.01 0.71
N VAL A 1172 -24.05 -16.17 1.02
CA VAL A 1172 -25.47 -16.54 1.04
C VAL A 1172 -26.08 -16.58 -0.38
N GLY A 1173 -25.43 -15.97 -1.38
CA GLY A 1173 -25.92 -15.89 -2.75
C GLY A 1173 -26.95 -14.78 -2.98
N ARG A 1174 -26.78 -13.63 -2.32
CA ARG A 1174 -27.61 -12.42 -2.49
C ARG A 1174 -26.83 -11.31 -3.20
N LEU A 1175 -27.56 -10.33 -3.74
CA LEU A 1175 -26.99 -9.09 -4.25
C LEU A 1175 -26.16 -8.38 -3.17
N ILE A 1176 -24.96 -7.94 -3.54
CA ILE A 1176 -24.06 -7.24 -2.62
C ILE A 1176 -24.58 -5.82 -2.32
N PRO A 1177 -24.41 -5.29 -1.10
CA PRO A 1177 -24.84 -3.95 -0.72
C PRO A 1177 -23.88 -2.84 -1.22
N ALA A 1178 -23.50 -2.92 -2.50
CA ALA A 1178 -22.69 -1.94 -3.21
C ALA A 1178 -23.10 -1.92 -4.70
N GLY A 1179 -22.74 -0.85 -5.41
CA GLY A 1179 -23.08 -0.64 -6.81
C GLY A 1179 -24.57 -0.79 -7.06
N THR A 1180 -24.92 -1.58 -8.09
CA THR A 1180 -26.30 -1.91 -8.48
C THR A 1180 -27.11 -2.55 -7.35
N GLY A 1181 -26.47 -3.34 -6.48
CA GLY A 1181 -27.15 -3.98 -5.37
C GLY A 1181 -27.50 -3.05 -4.21
N LEU A 1182 -26.80 -1.90 -4.04
CA LEU A 1182 -27.19 -0.91 -3.03
C LEU A 1182 -28.59 -0.36 -3.32
N ALA A 1183 -28.86 0.01 -4.57
CA ALA A 1183 -30.17 0.51 -5.00
C ALA A 1183 -31.29 -0.50 -4.67
N PHE A 1184 -31.05 -1.80 -4.92
CA PHE A 1184 -31.99 -2.86 -4.55
C PHE A 1184 -32.23 -2.94 -3.04
N HIS A 1185 -31.18 -2.84 -2.23
CA HIS A 1185 -31.30 -2.90 -0.77
C HIS A 1185 -31.98 -1.66 -0.18
N GLU A 1186 -31.75 -0.47 -0.75
CA GLU A 1186 -32.42 0.76 -0.35
C GLU A 1186 -33.91 0.72 -0.68
N GLU A 1187 -34.25 0.31 -1.91
CA GLU A 1187 -35.65 0.16 -2.30
C GLU A 1187 -36.37 -0.89 -1.43
N ARG A 1188 -35.69 -2.00 -1.12
CA ARG A 1188 -36.23 -3.01 -0.20
C ARG A 1188 -36.44 -2.47 1.21
N ARG A 1189 -35.53 -1.63 1.72
CA ARG A 1189 -35.70 -0.99 3.03
C ARG A 1189 -36.85 0.00 3.01
N ARG A 1190 -36.99 0.78 1.93
CA ARG A 1190 -38.10 1.72 1.74
C ARG A 1190 -39.44 0.99 1.75
N ARG A 1191 -39.60 -0.05 0.92
CA ARG A 1191 -40.82 -0.87 0.88
C ARG A 1191 -41.15 -1.52 2.24
N ARG A 1192 -40.13 -1.98 2.98
CA ARG A 1192 -40.36 -2.51 4.34
C ARG A 1192 -40.79 -1.43 5.33
N ALA A 1193 -40.23 -0.23 5.23
CA ALA A 1193 -40.64 0.89 6.07
C ALA A 1193 -42.07 1.33 5.76
N GLU A 1194 -42.46 1.33 4.48
CA GLU A 1194 -43.84 1.56 4.02
C GLU A 1194 -44.79 0.51 4.61
N VAL A 1195 -44.47 -0.79 4.50
CA VAL A 1195 -45.31 -1.86 5.09
C VAL A 1195 -45.40 -1.78 6.61
N VAL A 1196 -44.32 -1.46 7.32
CA VAL A 1196 -44.36 -1.29 8.78
C VAL A 1196 -45.15 -0.04 9.17
N ALA A 1197 -45.09 1.03 8.37
CA ALA A 1197 -45.93 2.20 8.57
C ALA A 1197 -47.41 1.85 8.35
N GLU A 1198 -47.74 1.10 7.31
CA GLU A 1198 -49.10 0.61 7.05
C GLU A 1198 -49.60 -0.36 8.14
N ASP A 1199 -48.74 -1.23 8.67
CA ASP A 1199 -49.08 -2.14 9.77
C ASP A 1199 -49.27 -1.36 11.09
N ASN A 1200 -48.45 -0.34 11.36
CA ASN A 1200 -48.64 0.55 12.52
C ASN A 1200 -49.91 1.39 12.39
N GLU A 1201 -50.22 1.91 11.18
CA GLU A 1201 -51.47 2.62 10.91
C GLU A 1201 -52.69 1.70 11.05
N ARG A 1202 -52.58 0.42 10.65
CA ARG A 1202 -53.62 -0.60 10.88
C ARG A 1202 -53.77 -0.96 12.35
N GLU A 1203 -52.69 -1.09 13.11
CA GLU A 1203 -52.75 -1.31 14.55
C GLU A 1203 -53.39 -0.10 15.27
N GLU A 1204 -53.09 1.14 14.86
CA GLU A 1204 -53.75 2.34 15.38
C GLU A 1204 -55.25 2.37 15.03
N MET A 1205 -55.67 1.90 13.84
CA MET A 1205 -57.08 1.77 13.48
C MET A 1205 -57.82 0.64 14.22
N ILE A 1206 -57.13 -0.46 14.57
CA ILE A 1206 -57.72 -1.62 15.25
C ILE A 1206 -57.85 -1.38 16.76
N PHE A 1207 -56.88 -0.70 17.39
CA PHE A 1207 -56.89 -0.38 18.82
C PHE A 1207 -57.52 0.97 19.16
N GLY A 1208 -57.97 1.75 18.16
CA GLY A 1208 -58.65 3.03 18.33
C GLY A 1208 -60.17 2.98 18.54
N ALA A 1209 -60.79 1.81 18.64
CA ALA A 1209 -62.23 1.69 18.91
C ALA A 1209 -62.51 1.46 20.41
N GLU A 1210 -63.16 2.42 21.07
CA GLU A 1210 -63.59 2.35 22.46
C GLU A 1210 -64.58 1.19 22.74
N PRO A 1211 -64.59 0.61 23.95
CA PRO A 1211 -65.51 -0.47 24.30
C PRO A 1211 -66.90 0.08 24.67
N GLY A 1212 -67.88 -0.13 23.80
CA GLY A 1212 -69.28 0.23 24.05
C GLY A 1212 -70.28 -0.68 23.31
N GLU A 1213 -71.06 -1.39 24.12
CA GLU A 1213 -72.31 -2.10 23.83
C GLU A 1213 -72.29 -3.53 23.24
N THR A 1214 -72.86 -4.40 24.07
CA THR A 1214 -73.17 -5.83 23.92
C THR A 1214 -74.15 -6.09 22.78
N THR A 1215 -73.92 -7.14 21.98
CA THR A 1215 -74.92 -8.22 21.74
C THR A 1215 -74.28 -9.43 21.05
N ASP A 1216 -74.32 -10.54 21.77
CA ASP A 1216 -74.68 -11.90 21.34
C ASP A 1216 -74.18 -12.42 19.98
N VAL A 1217 -73.16 -13.30 20.02
CA VAL A 1217 -72.96 -14.31 18.96
C VAL A 1217 -72.48 -15.62 19.60
N GLY A 1218 -73.38 -16.61 19.61
CA GLY A 1218 -73.04 -18.01 19.85
C GLY A 1218 -72.33 -18.64 18.64
N HIS A 1219 -71.43 -19.57 18.95
CA HIS A 1219 -70.96 -20.72 18.15
C HIS A 1219 -70.88 -20.59 16.62
N LEU A 1220 -69.66 -20.70 16.07
CA LEU A 1220 -69.27 -21.88 15.27
C LEU A 1220 -67.78 -21.93 14.95
N ASP A 1221 -67.29 -23.17 14.89
CA ASP A 1221 -65.93 -23.66 14.74
C ASP A 1221 -65.17 -23.16 13.50
N ILE A 1222 -63.87 -23.02 13.70
CA ILE A 1222 -62.85 -22.80 12.68
C ILE A 1222 -62.50 -24.16 12.06
N GLY A 1223 -62.88 -24.36 10.79
CA GLY A 1223 -62.46 -25.48 9.97
C GLY A 1223 -61.92 -25.01 8.61
N GLU A 1224 -60.62 -25.25 8.42
CA GLU A 1224 -59.88 -25.52 7.16
C GLU A 1224 -59.83 -24.50 6.00
N ALA A 1225 -58.57 -24.20 5.62
CA ALA A 1225 -57.97 -24.13 4.26
C ALA A 1225 -56.97 -22.96 4.21
N VAL A 1226 -55.65 -23.12 4.41
CA VAL A 1226 -54.64 -23.79 3.56
C VAL A 1226 -54.83 -23.55 2.05
N ASN A 1227 -53.83 -22.86 1.49
CA ASN A 1227 -53.48 -22.62 0.07
C ASN A 1227 -54.18 -21.47 -0.66
N GLN A 1228 -53.45 -20.36 -0.80
CA GLN A 1228 -52.83 -19.95 -2.08
C GLN A 1228 -51.59 -19.09 -1.84
#